data_AF-A0A2A4B550-F1
#
_entry.id   AF-A0A2A4B550-F1
#
_cell.length_a   1.000
_cell.length_b   1.000
_cell.length_c   1.000
_cell.angle_alpha   90.00
_cell.angle_beta   90.00
_cell.angle_gamma   90.00
#
_symmetry.space_group_name_H-M   'P 1'
#
loop_
_entity.id
_entity.type
_entity.pdbx_description
1 polymer ?
#
loop_
_entity_poly.entity_id
_entity_poly.type
_entity_poly.pdbx_seq_one_letter_code
_entity_poly.pdbx_strand_id
1 'polypeptide(L)'
;MFSVMIAGAAMAAASPQSAQAAFDAATKAAEAGQCEEAIAAFDRLAAGPAGRNKTVAAAIAVRRGQCLRRLGRHEEAERSIRAGVAAIEAQGGSFRAEARDAYVALAQIGTTNLTYDQAIADVNKALALSEGTERVVPLQIRSRLTRFDGDGAAIRDAEEALKLLPAATPKPDLASAQIFAGRALLAAGRVAEADALLKKALANNGGLTLRVSLADIATRYDLAQVALLKKNMDDARKYLVYTGAGRISEAPFASARSIEAPTCDSAPGLTPDSYAVVEFALDDNGAVQSAQPIFVQGGREVALAYARAVREWSWAPEDAAKIPVFYRALTRVELRCSKAGETMDLQAPLIQESEAWLAGKGATGTPTEQQAAGLATLRQAAGGSDAAALRANLVLAGSGLIGTPERTAASDRAVALAATLAAPQAVRTHAALMQIEASGWPDRREQGVRLRKLDALLADRAVAADPVSRATVQLRVAEIRQRLAGNRAADPALDAALTAVADTPDLPERHPLRARALLGLANNAAARGDFEAAQRAFARTGLDEQQCSLVGAKPDMKRSGASSAFYPTELTRLGFEGWSRIEFDIAADGKTVGPRTIMSYPPFLFGDAAKEMIARARFEQSYRPANGLACAADQRTFVFRLPT
;
A
#
# COMPACT_ATOMS: atom_id res chain seq x y z
N MET A 1 -0.43 26.44 -80.99
CA MET A 1 0.54 26.10 -79.93
C MET A 1 0.34 27.07 -78.79
N PHE A 2 -0.33 26.61 -77.72
CA PHE A 2 -0.59 27.38 -76.51
C PHE A 2 0.60 27.24 -75.56
N SER A 3 1.25 28.37 -75.22
CA SER A 3 2.18 28.44 -74.10
C SER A 3 1.41 28.80 -72.84
N VAL A 4 1.33 27.84 -71.92
CA VAL A 4 0.80 28.00 -70.57
C VAL A 4 1.88 28.68 -69.71
N MET A 5 1.61 29.88 -69.19
CA MET A 5 2.39 30.47 -68.11
C MET A 5 1.97 29.85 -66.78
N ILE A 6 2.89 29.18 -66.11
CA ILE A 6 2.75 28.72 -64.73
C ILE A 6 3.12 29.89 -63.82
N ALA A 7 2.14 30.43 -63.10
CA ALA A 7 2.36 31.39 -62.02
C ALA A 7 2.89 30.63 -60.79
N GLY A 8 4.19 30.79 -60.51
CA GLY A 8 4.79 30.33 -59.26
C GLY A 8 4.31 31.17 -58.09
N ALA A 9 3.40 30.63 -57.27
CA ALA A 9 3.14 31.16 -55.95
C ALA A 9 4.36 30.86 -55.07
N ALA A 10 5.17 31.88 -54.80
CA ALA A 10 6.19 31.80 -53.77
C ALA A 10 5.49 31.58 -52.42
N MET A 11 5.61 30.37 -51.85
CA MET A 11 5.33 30.14 -50.44
C MET A 11 6.23 31.08 -49.64
N ALA A 12 5.66 32.15 -49.11
CA ALA A 12 6.32 32.96 -48.10
C ALA A 12 6.65 32.04 -46.92
N ALA A 13 7.94 31.74 -46.74
CA ALA A 13 8.42 31.05 -45.56
C ALA A 13 8.00 31.88 -44.34
N ALA A 14 7.12 31.33 -43.51
CA ALA A 14 6.74 31.95 -42.25
C ALA A 14 8.01 32.29 -41.47
N SER A 15 8.20 33.55 -41.12
CA SER A 15 9.36 33.98 -40.35
C SER A 15 9.44 33.16 -39.06
N PRO A 16 10.62 32.66 -38.66
CA PRO A 16 10.75 31.86 -37.45
C PRO A 16 10.20 32.65 -36.26
N GLN A 17 9.24 32.06 -35.54
CA GLN A 17 8.61 32.64 -34.37
C GLN A 17 9.69 33.07 -33.37
N SER A 18 9.60 34.30 -32.85
CA SER A 18 10.57 34.79 -31.87
C SER A 18 10.49 33.95 -30.58
N ALA A 19 11.60 33.86 -29.82
CA ALA A 19 11.63 33.11 -28.56
C ALA A 19 10.56 33.60 -27.56
N GLN A 20 10.28 34.90 -27.55
CA GLN A 20 9.19 35.50 -26.76
C GLN A 20 7.82 35.01 -27.23
N ALA A 21 7.54 35.09 -28.53
CA ALA A 21 6.26 34.63 -29.06
C ALA A 21 6.03 33.13 -28.84
N ALA A 22 7.10 32.32 -28.85
CA ALA A 22 7.02 30.90 -28.53
C ALA A 22 6.76 30.66 -27.03
N PHE A 23 7.38 31.45 -26.15
CA PHE A 23 7.12 31.40 -24.70
C PHE A 23 5.68 31.82 -24.35
N ASP A 24 5.16 32.87 -24.99
CA ASP A 24 3.80 33.35 -24.79
C ASP A 24 2.78 32.29 -25.28
N ALA A 25 3.05 31.65 -26.41
CA ALA A 25 2.23 30.55 -26.92
C ALA A 25 2.23 29.34 -25.97
N ALA A 26 3.40 28.95 -25.43
CA ALA A 26 3.51 27.87 -24.46
C ALA A 26 2.76 28.19 -23.15
N THR A 27 2.87 29.42 -22.67
CA THR A 27 2.13 29.91 -21.49
C THR A 27 0.62 29.85 -21.74
N LYS A 28 0.16 30.33 -22.89
CA LYS A 28 -1.26 30.28 -23.24
C LYS A 28 -1.78 28.84 -23.33
N ALA A 29 -1.00 27.91 -23.88
CA ALA A 29 -1.35 26.50 -23.89
C ALA A 29 -1.47 25.94 -22.46
N ALA A 30 -0.56 26.31 -21.56
CA ALA A 30 -0.63 25.93 -20.15
C ALA A 30 -1.87 26.50 -19.44
N GLU A 31 -2.19 27.78 -19.67
CA GLU A 31 -3.39 28.45 -19.14
C GLU A 31 -4.69 27.81 -19.67
N ALA A 32 -4.70 27.39 -20.93
CA ALA A 32 -5.81 26.67 -21.57
C ALA A 32 -5.93 25.20 -21.13
N GLY A 33 -5.01 24.70 -20.29
CA GLY A 33 -5.02 23.33 -19.81
C GLY A 33 -4.42 22.31 -20.79
N GLN A 34 -3.86 22.75 -21.92
CA GLN A 34 -3.16 21.93 -22.92
C GLN A 34 -1.76 21.56 -22.41
N CYS A 35 -1.71 20.83 -21.30
CA CYS A 35 -0.50 20.66 -20.49
C CYS A 35 0.60 19.89 -21.23
N GLU A 36 0.27 18.85 -22.00
CA GLU A 36 1.25 18.09 -22.78
C GLU A 36 1.92 18.94 -23.87
N GLU A 37 1.12 19.71 -24.62
CA GLU A 37 1.63 20.64 -25.64
C GLU A 37 2.52 21.73 -25.03
N ALA A 38 2.08 22.28 -23.89
CA ALA A 38 2.83 23.28 -23.15
C ALA A 38 4.17 22.73 -22.65
N ILE A 39 4.20 21.52 -22.08
CA ILE A 39 5.44 20.87 -21.62
C ILE A 39 6.42 20.69 -22.79
N ALA A 40 5.96 20.15 -23.92
CA ALA A 40 6.80 19.97 -25.10
C ALA A 40 7.33 21.31 -25.67
N ALA A 41 6.54 22.38 -25.59
CA ALA A 41 6.98 23.72 -25.97
C ALA A 41 8.01 24.30 -24.99
N PHE A 42 7.80 24.13 -23.69
CA PHE A 42 8.73 24.55 -22.64
C PHE A 42 10.06 23.79 -22.71
N ASP A 43 10.05 22.50 -22.99
CA ASP A 43 11.27 21.69 -23.15
C ASP A 43 12.12 22.19 -24.33
N ARG A 44 11.48 22.53 -25.47
CA ARG A 44 12.18 23.13 -26.62
C ARG A 44 12.75 24.51 -26.29
N LEU A 45 12.01 25.34 -25.56
CA LEU A 45 12.48 26.67 -25.13
C LEU A 45 13.66 26.57 -24.16
N ALA A 46 13.61 25.62 -23.23
CA ALA A 46 14.68 25.37 -22.26
C ALA A 46 15.98 24.89 -22.93
N ALA A 47 15.89 24.12 -24.00
CA ALA A 47 17.05 23.68 -24.78
C ALA A 47 17.63 24.80 -25.68
N GLY A 48 16.87 25.86 -25.93
CA GLY A 48 17.24 26.98 -26.79
C GLY A 48 17.92 28.16 -26.06
N PRO A 49 18.11 29.30 -26.76
CA PRO A 49 18.67 30.52 -26.16
C PRO A 49 17.88 31.07 -24.97
N ALA A 50 16.57 30.85 -24.93
CA ALA A 50 15.71 31.26 -23.82
C ALA A 50 16.12 30.61 -22.49
N GLY A 51 16.57 29.34 -22.52
CA GLY A 51 17.11 28.63 -21.35
C GLY A 51 18.43 29.21 -20.81
N ARG A 52 19.11 30.10 -21.55
CA ARG A 52 20.34 30.76 -21.09
C ARG A 52 20.05 31.99 -20.22
N ASN A 53 18.88 32.61 -20.36
CA ASN A 53 18.45 33.70 -19.50
C ASN A 53 17.87 33.11 -18.20
N LYS A 54 18.49 33.42 -17.05
CA LYS A 54 18.11 32.82 -15.75
C LYS A 54 16.65 33.06 -15.37
N THR A 55 16.11 34.26 -15.59
CA THR A 55 14.72 34.59 -15.25
C THR A 55 13.73 33.85 -16.16
N VAL A 56 14.02 33.80 -17.46
CA VAL A 56 13.18 33.08 -18.43
C VAL A 56 13.24 31.57 -18.16
N ALA A 57 14.43 31.02 -17.93
CA ALA A 57 14.60 29.61 -17.57
C ALA A 57 13.83 29.24 -16.29
N ALA A 58 13.85 30.11 -15.28
CA ALA A 58 13.08 29.92 -14.05
C ALA A 58 11.57 29.92 -14.30
N ALA A 59 11.06 30.83 -15.13
CA ALA A 59 9.64 30.90 -15.48
C ALA A 59 9.20 29.67 -16.29
N ILE A 60 10.02 29.23 -17.25
CA ILE A 60 9.84 27.98 -18.00
C ILE A 60 9.74 26.80 -17.01
N ALA A 61 10.67 26.69 -16.07
CA ALA A 61 10.72 25.57 -15.13
C ALA A 61 9.49 25.53 -14.21
N VAL A 62 9.04 26.68 -13.69
CA VAL A 62 7.84 26.78 -12.85
C VAL A 62 6.58 26.42 -13.63
N ARG A 63 6.34 27.04 -14.79
CA ARG A 63 5.11 26.81 -15.59
C ARG A 63 5.03 25.39 -16.14
N ARG A 64 6.16 24.85 -16.61
CA ARG A 64 6.28 23.42 -16.97
C ARG A 64 5.91 22.53 -15.79
N GLY A 65 6.45 22.83 -14.61
CA GLY A 65 6.17 22.08 -13.39
C GLY A 65 4.70 22.14 -12.97
N GLN A 66 4.03 23.27 -13.14
CA GLN A 66 2.59 23.39 -12.91
C GLN A 66 1.77 22.49 -13.86
N CYS A 67 2.13 22.43 -15.15
CA CYS A 67 1.51 21.49 -16.10
C CYS A 67 1.75 20.02 -15.71
N LEU A 68 2.98 19.66 -15.37
CA LEU A 68 3.32 18.30 -14.92
C LEU A 68 2.48 17.88 -13.71
N ARG A 69 2.27 18.79 -12.75
CA ARG A 69 1.43 18.53 -11.58
C ARG A 69 -0.02 18.25 -11.96
N ARG A 70 -0.59 19.01 -12.91
CA ARG A 70 -1.97 18.80 -13.40
C ARG A 70 -2.14 17.44 -14.09
N LEU A 71 -1.07 16.92 -14.68
CA LEU A 71 -1.01 15.60 -15.29
C LEU A 71 -0.65 14.47 -14.30
N GLY A 72 -0.53 14.77 -12.99
CA GLY A 72 -0.16 13.77 -11.98
C GLY A 72 1.32 13.37 -11.95
N ARG A 73 2.17 13.99 -12.76
CA ARG A 73 3.63 13.74 -12.81
C ARG A 73 4.36 14.46 -11.67
N HIS A 74 4.00 14.12 -10.43
CA HIS A 74 4.34 14.89 -9.22
C HIS A 74 5.85 15.02 -8.95
N GLU A 75 6.64 13.96 -9.14
CA GLU A 75 8.10 14.03 -8.93
C GLU A 75 8.80 14.93 -9.95
N GLU A 76 8.40 14.86 -11.22
CA GLU A 76 8.91 15.75 -12.27
C GLU A 76 8.46 17.18 -12.04
N ALA A 77 7.21 17.36 -11.60
CA ALA A 77 6.67 18.66 -11.25
C ALA A 77 7.46 19.32 -10.12
N GLU A 78 7.71 18.60 -9.03
CA GLU A 78 8.50 19.11 -7.90
C GLU A 78 9.90 19.54 -8.34
N ARG A 79 10.63 18.68 -9.06
CA ARG A 79 11.97 19.01 -9.57
C ARG A 79 11.94 20.24 -10.46
N SER A 80 10.96 20.32 -11.36
CA SER A 80 10.80 21.45 -12.30
C SER A 80 10.48 22.75 -11.55
N ILE A 81 9.55 22.74 -10.59
CA ILE A 81 9.19 23.94 -9.83
C ILE A 81 10.36 24.40 -8.95
N ARG A 82 11.02 23.50 -8.22
CA ARG A 82 12.15 23.86 -7.35
C ARG A 82 13.33 24.45 -8.12
N ALA A 83 13.54 24.05 -9.38
CA ALA A 83 14.59 24.61 -10.23
C ALA A 83 14.40 26.11 -10.54
N GLY A 84 13.17 26.64 -10.47
CA GLY A 84 12.86 28.03 -10.84
C GLY A 84 12.32 28.91 -9.71
N VAL A 85 11.59 28.36 -8.74
CA VAL A 85 10.73 29.15 -7.84
C VAL A 85 11.49 30.22 -7.03
N ALA A 86 12.68 29.91 -6.53
CA ALA A 86 13.48 30.89 -5.76
C ALA A 86 13.93 32.08 -6.62
N ALA A 87 14.24 31.84 -7.90
CA ALA A 87 14.62 32.92 -8.82
C ALA A 87 13.41 33.79 -9.20
N ILE A 88 12.21 33.19 -9.30
CA ILE A 88 10.95 33.92 -9.53
C ILE A 88 10.57 34.76 -8.30
N GLU A 89 10.65 34.20 -7.09
CA GLU A 89 10.41 34.93 -5.83
C GLU A 89 11.33 36.16 -5.71
N ALA A 90 12.62 36.00 -6.04
CA ALA A 90 13.60 37.07 -5.97
C ALA A 90 13.35 38.25 -6.92
N GLN A 91 12.58 38.07 -8.01
CA GLN A 91 12.21 39.18 -8.89
C GLN A 91 11.17 40.12 -8.26
N GLY A 92 10.39 39.64 -7.28
CA GLY A 92 9.31 40.42 -6.66
C GLY A 92 8.26 40.94 -7.65
N GLY A 93 7.54 41.99 -7.25
CA GLY A 93 6.59 42.69 -8.12
C GLY A 93 5.54 41.76 -8.75
N SER A 94 5.43 41.79 -10.09
CA SER A 94 4.46 40.99 -10.86
C SER A 94 4.65 39.47 -10.74
N PHE A 95 5.80 39.00 -10.27
CA PHE A 95 6.08 37.57 -10.07
C PHE A 95 5.64 37.03 -8.71
N ARG A 96 5.16 37.90 -7.80
CA ARG A 96 4.73 37.49 -6.45
C ARG A 96 3.65 36.41 -6.48
N ALA A 97 2.64 36.57 -7.33
CA ALA A 97 1.56 35.59 -7.49
C ALA A 97 2.06 34.26 -8.08
N GLU A 98 2.93 34.32 -9.08
CA GLU A 98 3.52 33.12 -9.70
C GLU A 98 4.38 32.33 -8.69
N ALA A 99 5.19 33.03 -7.88
CA ALA A 99 5.97 32.42 -6.80
C ALA A 99 5.05 31.80 -5.72
N ARG A 100 3.99 32.52 -5.30
CA ARG A 100 3.00 32.00 -4.34
C ARG A 100 2.37 30.71 -4.85
N ASP A 101 1.88 30.70 -6.08
CA ASP A 101 1.19 29.56 -6.68
C ASP A 101 2.13 28.37 -6.89
N ALA A 102 3.41 28.63 -7.19
CA ALA A 102 4.46 27.62 -7.24
C ALA A 102 4.70 26.97 -5.86
N TYR A 103 4.77 27.74 -4.78
CA TYR A 103 4.89 27.21 -3.42
C TYR A 103 3.63 26.47 -2.96
N VAL A 104 2.44 26.92 -3.34
CA VAL A 104 1.18 26.17 -3.12
C VAL A 104 1.24 24.83 -3.84
N ALA A 105 1.71 24.79 -5.09
CA ALA A 105 1.84 23.56 -5.86
C ALA A 105 2.84 22.59 -5.21
N LEU A 106 3.99 23.07 -4.73
CA LEU A 106 4.96 22.26 -3.98
C LEU A 106 4.36 21.71 -2.68
N ALA A 107 3.66 22.53 -1.90
CA ALA A 107 3.02 22.07 -0.66
C ALA A 107 1.94 21.02 -0.92
N GLN A 108 1.19 21.13 -2.02
CA GLN A 108 0.22 20.11 -2.43
C GLN A 108 0.91 18.80 -2.84
N ILE A 109 2.01 18.87 -3.59
CA ILE A 109 2.82 17.68 -3.94
C ILE A 109 3.36 17.02 -2.67
N GLY A 110 3.92 17.80 -1.74
CA GLY A 110 4.44 17.26 -0.48
C GLY A 110 3.35 16.71 0.43
N THR A 111 2.11 17.22 0.35
CA THR A 111 0.96 16.60 1.01
C THR A 111 0.67 15.21 0.45
N THR A 112 0.66 15.04 -0.88
CA THR A 112 0.42 13.76 -1.56
C THR A 112 1.55 12.76 -1.30
N ASN A 113 2.81 13.25 -1.30
CA ASN A 113 4.02 12.45 -1.09
C ASN A 113 4.35 12.23 0.40
N LEU A 114 3.53 12.74 1.32
CA LEU A 114 3.71 12.61 2.77
C LEU A 114 5.01 13.25 3.31
N THR A 115 5.57 14.23 2.60
CA THR A 115 6.75 15.02 3.00
C THR A 115 6.32 16.28 3.77
N TYR A 116 5.60 16.07 4.88
CA TYR A 116 4.87 17.15 5.56
C TYR A 116 5.74 18.31 6.03
N ASP A 117 6.95 18.06 6.54
CA ASP A 117 7.83 19.14 7.00
C ASP A 117 8.26 20.07 5.85
N GLN A 118 8.62 19.48 4.71
CA GLN A 118 8.95 20.25 3.51
C GLN A 118 7.70 20.99 2.97
N ALA A 119 6.54 20.34 2.97
CA ALA A 119 5.28 20.96 2.58
C ALA A 119 4.89 22.13 3.51
N ILE A 120 5.17 22.03 4.80
CA ILE A 120 4.96 23.10 5.79
C ILE A 120 5.91 24.28 5.49
N ALA A 121 7.17 24.01 5.15
CA ALA A 121 8.10 25.05 4.74
C ALA A 121 7.62 25.78 3.46
N ASP A 122 7.18 25.02 2.45
CA ASP A 122 6.67 25.58 1.19
C ASP A 122 5.37 26.37 1.40
N VAL A 123 4.42 25.87 2.21
CA VAL A 123 3.17 26.61 2.48
C VAL A 123 3.41 27.87 3.30
N ASN A 124 4.41 27.89 4.19
CA ASN A 124 4.79 29.10 4.92
C ASN A 124 5.37 30.16 3.97
N LYS A 125 6.12 29.76 2.93
CA LYS A 125 6.54 30.66 1.85
C LYS A 125 5.36 31.20 1.07
N ALA A 126 4.39 30.35 0.70
CA ALA A 126 3.16 30.81 0.06
C ALA A 126 2.39 31.82 0.93
N LEU A 127 2.25 31.57 2.24
CA LEU A 127 1.57 32.47 3.18
C LEU A 127 2.26 33.84 3.29
N ALA A 128 3.59 33.90 3.27
CA ALA A 128 4.34 35.15 3.28
C ALA A 128 4.12 35.98 2.00
N LEU A 129 3.75 35.31 0.91
CA LEU A 129 3.44 35.92 -0.39
C LEU A 129 1.93 36.19 -0.60
N SER A 130 1.09 35.88 0.39
CA SER A 130 -0.38 35.95 0.26
C SER A 130 -0.99 37.04 1.13
N GLU A 131 -1.99 37.75 0.60
CA GLU A 131 -2.76 38.77 1.31
C GLU A 131 -4.27 38.53 1.18
N GLY A 132 -5.05 38.99 2.17
CA GLY A 132 -6.51 38.88 2.15
C GLY A 132 -7.01 37.47 1.79
N THR A 133 -7.86 37.37 0.78
CA THR A 133 -8.46 36.12 0.32
C THR A 133 -7.46 35.12 -0.27
N GLU A 134 -6.29 35.58 -0.73
CA GLU A 134 -5.25 34.71 -1.29
C GLU A 134 -4.66 33.78 -0.23
N ARG A 135 -4.77 34.15 1.05
CA ARG A 135 -4.31 33.33 2.18
C ARG A 135 -5.17 32.08 2.41
N VAL A 136 -6.41 32.05 1.92
CA VAL A 136 -7.37 30.96 2.20
C VAL A 136 -6.81 29.58 1.83
N VAL A 137 -6.27 29.43 0.61
CA VAL A 137 -5.75 28.14 0.14
C VAL A 137 -4.48 27.70 0.91
N PRO A 138 -3.44 28.55 1.06
CA PRO A 138 -2.29 28.22 1.90
C PRO A 138 -2.68 27.88 3.36
N LEU A 139 -3.62 28.61 3.97
CA LEU A 139 -4.10 28.31 5.33
C LEU A 139 -4.79 26.95 5.41
N GLN A 140 -5.62 26.59 4.43
CA GLN A 140 -6.25 25.26 4.37
C GLN A 140 -5.23 24.13 4.23
N ILE A 141 -4.18 24.33 3.42
CA ILE A 141 -3.08 23.36 3.27
C ILE A 141 -2.30 23.22 4.58
N ARG A 142 -1.90 24.34 5.21
CA ARG A 142 -1.17 24.29 6.48
C ARG A 142 -2.02 23.67 7.59
N SER A 143 -3.31 23.97 7.64
CA SER A 143 -4.25 23.33 8.57
C SER A 143 -4.28 21.81 8.39
N ARG A 144 -4.33 21.32 7.14
CA ARG A 144 -4.27 19.87 6.85
C ARG A 144 -2.97 19.23 7.32
N LEU A 145 -1.84 19.88 7.07
CA LEU A 145 -0.50 19.37 7.40
C LEU A 145 -0.24 19.32 8.90
N THR A 146 -0.81 20.28 9.66
CA THR A 146 -0.53 20.49 11.09
C THR A 146 -1.64 19.98 12.04
N ARG A 147 -2.75 19.43 11.52
CA ARG A 147 -3.92 19.06 12.34
C ARG A 147 -3.65 18.05 13.46
N PHE A 148 -2.57 17.27 13.37
CA PHE A 148 -2.22 16.26 14.37
C PHE A 148 -1.04 16.69 15.26
N ASP A 149 -0.67 17.97 15.26
CA ASP A 149 0.47 18.48 16.04
C ASP A 149 0.10 18.73 17.50
N GLY A 150 -1.19 18.94 17.78
CA GLY A 150 -1.69 19.22 19.12
C GLY A 150 -1.47 20.65 19.63
N ASP A 151 -0.87 21.54 18.83
CA ASP A 151 -0.57 22.94 19.20
C ASP A 151 -1.68 23.95 18.84
N GLY A 152 -2.77 23.44 18.26
CA GLY A 152 -3.93 24.22 17.81
C GLY A 152 -3.71 25.07 16.55
N ALA A 153 -2.55 25.00 15.88
CA ALA A 153 -2.26 25.77 14.66
C ALA A 153 -3.29 25.50 13.57
N ALA A 154 -3.65 24.23 13.36
CA ALA A 154 -4.61 23.85 12.34
C ALA A 154 -6.01 24.45 12.55
N ILE A 155 -6.44 24.61 13.81
CA ILE A 155 -7.73 25.25 14.13
C ILE A 155 -7.65 26.73 13.80
N ARG A 156 -6.59 27.42 14.26
CA ARG A 156 -6.38 28.85 13.99
C ARG A 156 -6.37 29.14 12.49
N ASP A 157 -5.64 28.33 11.72
CA ASP A 157 -5.55 28.48 10.27
C ASP A 157 -6.90 28.26 9.58
N ALA A 158 -7.66 27.24 9.99
CA ALA A 158 -8.95 26.96 9.39
C ALA A 158 -10.02 28.01 9.74
N GLU A 159 -9.97 28.55 10.96
CA GLU A 159 -10.84 29.66 11.37
C GLU A 159 -10.49 30.96 10.64
N GLU A 160 -9.21 31.28 10.47
CA GLU A 160 -8.78 32.44 9.68
C GLU A 160 -9.23 32.29 8.22
N ALA A 161 -9.02 31.12 7.61
CA ALA A 161 -9.46 30.84 6.25
C ALA A 161 -10.97 31.05 6.08
N LEU A 162 -11.80 30.61 7.04
CA LEU A 162 -13.25 30.84 7.03
C LEU A 162 -13.61 32.32 7.15
N LYS A 163 -12.92 33.09 7.98
CA LYS A 163 -13.18 34.53 8.18
C LYS A 163 -12.82 35.37 6.95
N LEU A 164 -11.84 34.92 6.18
CA LEU A 164 -11.38 35.60 4.96
C LEU A 164 -12.32 35.38 3.77
N LEU A 165 -13.24 34.42 3.83
CA LEU A 165 -14.18 34.17 2.74
C LEU A 165 -15.19 35.33 2.60
N PRO A 166 -15.37 35.89 1.38
CA PRO A 166 -16.37 36.91 1.14
C PRO A 166 -17.80 36.43 1.43
N ALA A 167 -18.71 37.34 1.79
CA ALA A 167 -20.12 36.99 2.03
C ALA A 167 -20.81 36.35 0.81
N ALA A 168 -20.38 36.70 -0.41
CA ALA A 168 -20.88 36.15 -1.67
C ALA A 168 -20.23 34.82 -2.09
N THR A 169 -19.44 34.19 -1.22
CA THR A 169 -18.78 32.90 -1.51
C THR A 169 -19.82 31.84 -1.90
N PRO A 170 -19.63 31.11 -3.01
CA PRO A 170 -20.50 30.00 -3.37
C PRO A 170 -20.61 28.97 -2.23
N LYS A 171 -21.81 28.43 -2.02
CA LYS A 171 -22.05 27.47 -0.93
C LYS A 171 -21.09 26.26 -0.94
N PRO A 172 -20.73 25.65 -2.09
CA PRO A 172 -19.78 24.54 -2.11
C PRO A 172 -18.38 24.94 -1.61
N ASP A 173 -17.92 26.15 -1.94
CA ASP A 173 -16.61 26.66 -1.49
C ASP A 173 -16.62 26.94 0.01
N LEU A 174 -17.73 27.50 0.51
CA LEU A 174 -17.96 27.67 1.94
C LEU A 174 -18.01 26.32 2.67
N ALA A 175 -18.68 25.31 2.10
CA ALA A 175 -18.72 23.96 2.65
C ALA A 175 -17.32 23.34 2.71
N SER A 176 -16.52 23.50 1.65
CA SER A 176 -15.12 23.05 1.62
C SER A 176 -14.31 23.60 2.80
N ALA A 177 -14.35 24.92 3.03
CA ALA A 177 -13.67 25.54 4.17
C ALA A 177 -14.20 25.06 5.52
N GLN A 178 -15.52 24.84 5.64
CA GLN A 178 -16.14 24.28 6.85
C GLN A 178 -15.69 22.85 7.12
N ILE A 179 -15.47 22.03 6.08
CA ILE A 179 -14.94 20.66 6.20
C ILE A 179 -13.51 20.69 6.76
N PHE A 180 -12.63 21.56 6.25
CA PHE A 180 -11.27 21.70 6.77
C PHE A 180 -11.26 22.07 8.26
N ALA A 181 -12.06 23.07 8.64
CA ALA A 181 -12.21 23.46 10.04
C ALA A 181 -12.81 22.34 10.90
N GLY A 182 -13.83 21.63 10.40
CA GLY A 182 -14.43 20.49 11.08
C GLY A 182 -13.43 19.37 11.33
N ARG A 183 -12.57 19.08 10.36
CA ARG A 183 -11.48 18.08 10.49
C ARG A 183 -10.39 18.52 11.48
N ALA A 184 -10.02 19.80 11.50
CA ALA A 184 -9.09 20.33 12.49
C ALA A 184 -9.66 20.21 13.92
N LEU A 185 -10.96 20.51 14.10
CA LEU A 185 -11.66 20.33 15.38
C LEU A 185 -11.74 18.84 15.79
N LEU A 186 -12.04 17.94 14.83
CA LEU A 186 -12.05 16.50 15.08
C LEU A 186 -10.69 15.98 15.56
N ALA A 187 -9.60 16.38 14.89
CA ALA A 187 -8.25 15.97 15.27
C ALA A 187 -7.85 16.46 16.66
N ALA A 188 -8.40 17.60 17.11
CA ALA A 188 -8.23 18.12 18.46
C ALA A 188 -9.22 17.55 19.49
N GLY A 189 -10.05 16.55 19.13
CA GLY A 189 -11.04 15.96 20.03
C GLY A 189 -12.26 16.82 20.33
N ARG A 190 -12.43 17.97 19.65
CA ARG A 190 -13.57 18.90 19.80
C ARG A 190 -14.79 18.42 18.99
N VAL A 191 -15.24 17.20 19.28
CA VAL A 191 -16.22 16.45 18.47
C VAL A 191 -17.56 17.18 18.29
N ALA A 192 -18.07 17.82 19.33
CA ALA A 192 -19.35 18.53 19.27
C ALA A 192 -19.31 19.75 18.34
N GLU A 193 -18.20 20.49 18.35
CA GLU A 193 -18.01 21.67 17.51
C GLU A 193 -17.79 21.27 16.05
N ALA A 194 -17.03 20.20 15.83
CA ALA A 194 -16.90 19.60 14.51
C ALA A 194 -18.25 19.13 13.95
N ASP A 195 -19.09 18.46 14.75
CA ASP A 195 -20.44 18.02 14.36
C ASP A 195 -21.28 19.20 13.85
N ALA A 196 -21.30 20.29 14.62
CA ALA A 196 -22.05 21.50 14.26
C ALA A 196 -21.57 22.11 12.94
N LEU A 197 -20.24 22.17 12.73
CA LEU A 197 -19.67 22.76 11.53
C LEU A 197 -19.84 21.86 10.29
N LEU A 198 -19.66 20.56 10.44
CA LEU A 198 -19.84 19.58 9.36
C LEU A 198 -21.30 19.44 8.94
N LYS A 199 -22.26 19.61 9.86
CA LYS A 199 -23.69 19.72 9.50
C LYS A 199 -24.01 20.96 8.67
N LYS A 200 -23.35 22.09 8.95
CA LYS A 200 -23.45 23.29 8.10
C LYS A 200 -22.85 23.04 6.71
N ALA A 201 -21.70 22.37 6.65
CA ALA A 201 -21.08 21.97 5.38
C ALA A 201 -22.02 21.06 4.57
N LEU A 202 -22.64 20.07 5.21
CA LEU A 202 -23.62 19.19 4.58
C LEU A 202 -24.81 19.98 4.02
N ALA A 203 -25.35 20.95 4.77
CA ALA A 203 -26.45 21.79 4.30
C ALA A 203 -26.05 22.66 3.10
N ASN A 204 -24.84 23.23 3.12
CA ASN A 204 -24.29 24.00 2.01
C ASN A 204 -24.03 23.15 0.75
N ASN A 205 -23.73 21.86 0.95
CA ASN A 205 -23.61 20.83 -0.09
C ASN A 205 -24.96 20.24 -0.53
N GLY A 206 -26.10 20.76 -0.04
CA GLY A 206 -27.44 20.33 -0.48
C GLY A 206 -28.03 19.14 0.28
N GLY A 207 -27.40 18.67 1.35
CA GLY A 207 -27.97 17.68 2.27
C GLY A 207 -27.72 16.22 1.89
N LEU A 208 -28.59 15.34 2.39
CA LEU A 208 -28.56 13.90 2.11
C LEU A 208 -29.39 13.59 0.87
N THR A 209 -28.75 13.59 -0.28
CA THR A 209 -29.33 13.33 -1.60
C THR A 209 -28.71 12.08 -2.23
N LEU A 210 -29.41 11.49 -3.22
CA LEU A 210 -28.91 10.34 -3.97
C LEU A 210 -27.97 10.70 -5.13
N ARG A 211 -27.88 11.98 -5.50
CA ARG A 211 -26.88 12.49 -6.45
C ARG A 211 -25.72 13.05 -5.64
N VAL A 212 -24.52 12.52 -5.86
CA VAL A 212 -23.36 12.80 -5.02
C VAL A 212 -22.14 13.20 -5.82
N SER A 213 -21.44 14.22 -5.34
CA SER A 213 -20.07 14.55 -5.69
C SER A 213 -19.10 13.92 -4.67
N LEU A 214 -17.79 13.94 -4.99
CA LEU A 214 -16.76 13.52 -4.03
C LEU A 214 -16.75 14.38 -2.76
N ALA A 215 -17.08 15.67 -2.87
CA ALA A 215 -17.17 16.57 -1.72
C ALA A 215 -18.34 16.19 -0.79
N ASP A 216 -19.49 15.79 -1.36
CA ASP A 216 -20.64 15.30 -0.59
C ASP A 216 -20.27 14.05 0.19
N ILE A 217 -19.56 13.12 -0.47
CA ILE A 217 -19.09 11.88 0.15
C ILE A 217 -18.10 12.15 1.27
N ALA A 218 -17.10 13.00 1.05
CA ALA A 218 -16.13 13.37 2.06
C ALA A 218 -16.82 13.93 3.32
N THR A 219 -17.81 14.82 3.13
CA THR A 219 -18.59 15.42 4.23
C THR A 219 -19.40 14.37 4.99
N ARG A 220 -20.07 13.46 4.26
CA ARG A 220 -20.89 12.40 4.86
C ARG A 220 -20.04 11.38 5.62
N TYR A 221 -18.87 11.02 5.11
CA TYR A 221 -17.92 10.21 5.87
C TYR A 221 -17.39 10.93 7.13
N ASP A 222 -17.13 12.24 7.08
CA ASP A 222 -16.71 13.01 8.25
C ASP A 222 -17.81 13.02 9.33
N LEU A 223 -19.08 13.17 8.93
CA LEU A 223 -20.23 13.06 9.82
C LEU A 223 -20.44 11.63 10.36
N ALA A 224 -20.16 10.61 9.55
CA ALA A 224 -20.14 9.23 10.04
C ALA A 224 -19.07 9.04 11.12
N GLN A 225 -17.87 9.59 10.91
CA GLN A 225 -16.78 9.56 11.90
C GLN A 225 -17.18 10.28 13.20
N VAL A 226 -17.80 11.46 13.10
CA VAL A 226 -18.38 12.17 14.26
C VAL A 226 -19.39 11.27 15.00
N ALA A 227 -20.32 10.66 14.28
CA ALA A 227 -21.34 9.81 14.88
C ALA A 227 -20.74 8.59 15.59
N LEU A 228 -19.71 7.97 15.01
CA LEU A 228 -18.93 6.88 15.62
C LEU A 228 -18.25 7.33 16.92
N LEU A 229 -17.59 8.49 16.92
CA LEU A 229 -16.95 9.06 18.12
C LEU A 229 -17.96 9.39 19.22
N LYS A 230 -19.20 9.73 18.84
CA LYS A 230 -20.33 9.93 19.74
C LYS A 230 -21.05 8.63 20.13
N LYS A 231 -20.54 7.47 19.70
CA LYS A 231 -21.14 6.14 19.91
C LYS A 231 -22.57 6.01 19.38
N ASN A 232 -22.91 6.76 18.34
CA ASN A 232 -24.22 6.72 17.68
C ASN A 232 -24.11 5.96 16.35
N MET A 233 -24.21 4.62 16.43
CA MET A 233 -24.06 3.74 15.26
C MET A 233 -25.15 3.93 14.21
N ASP A 234 -26.36 4.34 14.61
CA ASP A 234 -27.46 4.53 13.66
C ASP A 234 -27.23 5.74 12.76
N ASP A 235 -26.78 6.87 13.32
CA ASP A 235 -26.38 8.03 12.52
C ASP A 235 -25.13 7.72 11.68
N ALA A 236 -24.16 6.97 12.22
CA ALA A 236 -22.99 6.56 11.45
C ALA A 236 -23.38 5.75 10.21
N ARG A 237 -24.20 4.71 10.38
CA ARG A 237 -24.74 3.89 9.28
C ARG A 237 -25.55 4.73 8.32
N LYS A 238 -26.43 5.62 8.83
CA LYS A 238 -27.21 6.54 8.00
C LYS A 238 -26.31 7.36 7.09
N TYR A 239 -25.29 8.04 7.61
CA TYR A 239 -24.40 8.84 6.78
C TYR A 239 -23.61 7.98 5.76
N LEU A 240 -23.15 6.79 6.16
CA LEU A 240 -22.44 5.86 5.27
C LEU A 240 -23.33 5.32 4.13
N VAL A 241 -24.63 5.11 4.35
CA VAL A 241 -25.54 4.68 3.27
C VAL A 241 -25.56 5.70 2.13
N TYR A 242 -25.46 6.99 2.48
CA TYR A 242 -25.45 8.10 1.52
C TYR A 242 -24.08 8.35 0.88
N THR A 243 -23.04 7.56 1.18
CA THR A 243 -21.77 7.61 0.43
C THR A 243 -21.69 6.57 -0.68
N GLY A 244 -22.55 5.54 -0.66
CA GLY A 244 -22.44 4.37 -1.53
C GLY A 244 -21.30 3.42 -1.14
N ALA A 245 -20.55 3.73 -0.08
CA ALA A 245 -19.49 2.87 0.43
C ALA A 245 -20.02 1.49 0.82
N GLY A 246 -19.31 0.43 0.46
CA GLY A 246 -19.77 -0.93 0.70
C GLY A 246 -21.00 -1.32 -0.12
N ARG A 247 -21.42 -0.57 -1.14
CA ARG A 247 -22.53 -0.97 -2.03
C ARG A 247 -22.06 -1.40 -3.42
N ILE A 248 -20.77 -1.71 -3.54
CA ILE A 248 -20.16 -2.22 -4.76
C ILE A 248 -20.22 -3.74 -4.68
N SER A 249 -20.96 -4.34 -5.60
CA SER A 249 -21.13 -5.80 -5.70
C SER A 249 -19.78 -6.52 -5.65
N GLU A 250 -19.75 -7.64 -4.94
CA GLU A 250 -18.61 -8.55 -4.77
C GLU A 250 -17.47 -8.05 -3.86
N ALA A 251 -17.63 -6.85 -3.29
CA ALA A 251 -16.64 -6.18 -2.44
C ALA A 251 -15.24 -6.13 -3.09
N PRO A 252 -15.06 -5.47 -4.25
CA PRO A 252 -13.83 -5.56 -5.05
C PRO A 252 -12.60 -4.95 -4.35
N PHE A 253 -12.77 -4.11 -3.32
CA PHE A 253 -11.64 -3.68 -2.50
C PHE A 253 -10.99 -4.83 -1.71
N ALA A 254 -11.67 -5.96 -1.51
CA ALA A 254 -11.13 -7.14 -0.84
C ALA A 254 -10.15 -7.95 -1.69
N SER A 255 -10.07 -7.71 -3.01
CA SER A 255 -9.16 -8.44 -3.93
C SER A 255 -7.75 -7.84 -4.00
N ALA A 256 -7.43 -6.87 -3.13
CA ALA A 256 -6.11 -6.27 -3.09
C ALA A 256 -5.02 -7.33 -2.88
N ARG A 257 -3.89 -7.16 -3.57
CA ARG A 257 -2.77 -8.12 -3.54
C ARG A 257 -1.81 -7.82 -2.40
N SER A 258 -1.61 -6.56 -2.07
CA SER A 258 -0.90 -6.10 -0.88
C SER A 258 -1.72 -5.05 -0.15
N ILE A 259 -2.15 -5.36 1.06
CA ILE A 259 -2.87 -4.44 1.96
C ILE A 259 -2.41 -4.71 3.39
N GLU A 260 -1.20 -4.27 3.69
CA GLU A 260 -0.59 -4.46 5.01
C GLU A 260 -0.79 -3.24 5.90
N ALA A 261 -1.09 -3.50 7.17
CA ALA A 261 -1.12 -2.47 8.20
C ALA A 261 0.32 -2.12 8.63
N PRO A 262 0.60 -0.89 9.13
CA PRO A 262 1.91 -0.58 9.68
C PRO A 262 2.19 -1.46 10.90
N THR A 263 3.45 -1.82 11.14
CA THR A 263 3.84 -2.50 12.38
C THR A 263 3.69 -1.54 13.58
N CYS A 264 3.39 -2.06 14.76
CA CYS A 264 3.17 -1.22 15.95
C CYS A 264 4.42 -0.49 16.46
N ASP A 265 5.61 -0.84 15.97
CA ASP A 265 6.88 -0.16 16.26
C ASP A 265 7.32 0.83 15.16
N SER A 266 6.56 0.96 14.08
CA SER A 266 6.91 1.82 12.93
C SER A 266 6.93 3.33 13.24
N ALA A 267 6.35 3.77 14.36
CA ALA A 267 6.41 5.15 14.80
C ALA A 267 6.29 5.29 16.33
N PRO A 268 6.95 6.30 16.94
CA PRO A 268 6.75 6.62 18.34
C PRO A 268 5.28 6.91 18.67
N GLY A 269 4.75 6.32 19.74
CA GLY A 269 3.37 6.52 20.18
C GLY A 269 2.31 5.73 19.39
N LEU A 270 2.72 4.95 18.39
CA LEU A 270 1.84 3.99 17.75
C LEU A 270 1.66 2.78 18.68
N THR A 271 0.41 2.50 19.07
CA THR A 271 0.10 1.38 19.96
C THR A 271 -0.94 0.46 19.33
N PRO A 272 -1.05 -0.81 19.77
CA PRO A 272 -2.05 -1.75 19.24
C PRO A 272 -3.51 -1.28 19.32
N ASP A 273 -3.81 -0.38 20.25
CA ASP A 273 -5.14 0.17 20.47
C ASP A 273 -5.36 1.48 19.69
N SER A 274 -4.28 2.16 19.29
CA SER A 274 -4.34 3.32 18.41
C SER A 274 -4.97 2.91 17.09
N TYR A 275 -5.94 3.70 16.62
CA TYR A 275 -6.52 3.53 15.30
C TYR A 275 -6.49 4.80 14.48
N ALA A 276 -6.59 4.62 13.18
CA ALA A 276 -6.73 5.68 12.21
C ALA A 276 -7.86 5.37 11.23
N VAL A 277 -8.42 6.42 10.64
CA VAL A 277 -9.17 6.31 9.39
C VAL A 277 -8.37 7.02 8.32
N VAL A 278 -8.01 6.29 7.27
CA VAL A 278 -7.26 6.81 6.13
C VAL A 278 -8.18 6.85 4.92
N GLU A 279 -8.21 7.99 4.25
CA GLU A 279 -8.83 8.17 2.94
C GLU A 279 -7.76 7.98 1.87
N PHE A 280 -8.05 7.20 0.83
CA PHE A 280 -7.12 6.98 -0.26
C PHE A 280 -7.81 7.02 -1.61
N ALA A 281 -7.00 7.30 -2.63
CA ALA A 281 -7.38 7.20 -4.03
C ALA A 281 -6.58 6.08 -4.72
N LEU A 282 -7.20 5.35 -5.64
CA LEU A 282 -6.62 4.25 -6.40
C LEU A 282 -6.51 4.63 -7.88
N ASP A 283 -5.36 4.37 -8.48
CA ASP A 283 -5.09 4.59 -9.90
C ASP A 283 -5.48 3.36 -10.75
N ASP A 284 -5.54 3.53 -12.07
CA ASP A 284 -5.90 2.49 -13.05
C ASP A 284 -4.90 1.33 -13.07
N ASN A 285 -3.64 1.59 -12.73
CA ASN A 285 -2.61 0.57 -12.59
C ASN A 285 -2.69 -0.23 -11.27
N GLY A 286 -3.67 0.07 -10.41
CA GLY A 286 -3.85 -0.59 -9.12
C GLY A 286 -2.93 -0.10 -8.00
N ALA A 287 -2.09 0.91 -8.23
CA ALA A 287 -1.37 1.60 -7.16
C ALA A 287 -2.30 2.59 -6.48
N VAL A 288 -2.16 2.77 -5.17
CA VAL A 288 -2.71 3.97 -4.52
C VAL A 288 -2.12 5.21 -5.23
N GLN A 289 -2.82 6.34 -5.25
CA GLN A 289 -2.32 7.62 -5.78
C GLN A 289 -2.08 8.62 -4.64
N SER A 290 -2.99 8.63 -3.66
CA SER A 290 -2.87 9.45 -2.45
C SER A 290 -3.39 8.67 -1.26
N ALA A 291 -2.81 8.91 -0.08
CA ALA A 291 -3.30 8.41 1.19
C ALA A 291 -3.27 9.55 2.22
N GLN A 292 -4.44 9.93 2.73
CA GLN A 292 -4.61 11.01 3.66
C GLN A 292 -5.23 10.48 4.95
N PRO A 293 -4.56 10.60 6.12
CA PRO A 293 -5.20 10.33 7.40
C PRO A 293 -6.36 11.30 7.58
N ILE A 294 -7.55 10.85 7.95
CA ILE A 294 -8.69 11.73 8.26
C ILE A 294 -8.86 11.88 9.76
N PHE A 295 -8.65 10.79 10.49
CA PHE A 295 -8.70 10.72 11.94
C PHE A 295 -7.59 9.80 12.44
N VAL A 296 -6.93 10.15 13.54
CA VAL A 296 -5.82 9.37 14.12
C VAL A 296 -5.76 9.59 15.64
N GLN A 297 -5.43 8.55 16.39
CA GLN A 297 -4.96 8.65 17.76
C GLN A 297 -3.42 8.53 17.80
N GLY A 298 -2.71 9.55 18.30
CA GLY A 298 -1.24 9.48 18.47
C GLY A 298 -0.40 10.56 17.76
N GLY A 299 -1.01 11.62 17.23
CA GLY A 299 -0.28 12.76 16.67
C GLY A 299 0.24 12.55 15.25
N ARG A 300 1.08 13.48 14.76
CA ARG A 300 1.50 13.55 13.34
C ARG A 300 2.30 12.34 12.87
N GLU A 301 3.30 11.90 13.62
CA GLU A 301 4.13 10.75 13.22
C GLU A 301 3.31 9.47 13.08
N VAL A 302 2.40 9.22 14.03
CA VAL A 302 1.45 8.11 13.94
C VAL A 302 0.54 8.24 12.73
N ALA A 303 0.07 9.46 12.42
CA ALA A 303 -0.74 9.71 11.24
C ALA A 303 0.02 9.40 9.94
N LEU A 304 1.29 9.81 9.85
CA LEU A 304 2.14 9.53 8.69
C LEU A 304 2.49 8.04 8.57
N ALA A 305 2.67 7.31 9.66
CA ALA A 305 2.91 5.86 9.63
C ALA A 305 1.73 5.12 8.97
N TYR A 306 0.49 5.44 9.36
CA TYR A 306 -0.69 4.88 8.72
C TYR A 306 -0.82 5.27 7.24
N ALA A 307 -0.57 6.55 6.91
CA ALA A 307 -0.63 7.02 5.52
C ALA A 307 0.39 6.31 4.63
N ARG A 308 1.63 6.14 5.12
CA ARG A 308 2.72 5.45 4.41
C ARG A 308 2.36 3.99 4.16
N ALA A 309 1.85 3.27 5.16
CA ALA A 309 1.40 1.89 4.97
C ALA A 309 0.31 1.77 3.90
N VAL A 310 -0.71 2.64 3.92
CA VAL A 310 -1.75 2.66 2.88
C VAL A 310 -1.18 3.04 1.52
N ARG A 311 -0.16 3.90 1.49
CA ARG A 311 0.48 4.27 0.23
C ARG A 311 1.14 3.09 -0.47
N GLU A 312 1.57 2.08 0.26
CA GLU A 312 2.19 0.87 -0.28
C GLU A 312 1.16 -0.17 -0.75
N TRP A 313 -0.13 0.07 -0.55
CA TRP A 313 -1.16 -0.85 -0.98
C TRP A 313 -1.28 -0.92 -2.50
N SER A 314 -1.64 -2.11 -2.96
CA SER A 314 -1.73 -2.39 -4.38
C SER A 314 -2.77 -3.45 -4.72
N TRP A 315 -3.39 -3.24 -5.87
CA TRP A 315 -4.27 -4.14 -6.56
C TRP A 315 -3.59 -4.56 -7.86
N ALA A 316 -3.93 -5.75 -8.34
CA ALA A 316 -3.61 -6.07 -9.72
C ALA A 316 -4.43 -5.14 -10.65
N PRO A 317 -3.89 -4.64 -11.76
CA PRO A 317 -4.58 -3.70 -12.64
C PRO A 317 -5.97 -4.17 -13.08
N GLU A 318 -6.12 -5.47 -13.34
CA GLU A 318 -7.39 -6.09 -13.76
C GLU A 318 -8.44 -6.08 -12.63
N ASP A 319 -8.00 -6.17 -11.38
CA ASP A 319 -8.87 -6.06 -10.21
C ASP A 319 -9.22 -4.61 -9.91
N ALA A 320 -8.27 -3.68 -10.06
CA ALA A 320 -8.50 -2.24 -9.93
C ALA A 320 -9.52 -1.73 -10.96
N ALA A 321 -9.46 -2.24 -12.19
CA ALA A 321 -10.39 -1.87 -13.27
C ALA A 321 -11.86 -2.26 -12.98
N LYS A 322 -12.11 -3.23 -12.08
CA LYS A 322 -13.46 -3.62 -11.65
C LYS A 322 -14.06 -2.62 -10.66
N ILE A 323 -13.26 -1.72 -10.10
CA ILE A 323 -13.71 -0.69 -9.14
C ILE A 323 -14.11 0.55 -9.93
N PRO A 324 -15.36 1.03 -9.84
CA PRO A 324 -15.77 2.23 -10.56
C PRO A 324 -14.90 3.44 -10.20
N VAL A 325 -14.54 4.26 -11.21
CA VAL A 325 -13.67 5.45 -11.09
C VAL A 325 -14.05 6.32 -9.89
N PHE A 326 -15.36 6.53 -9.68
CA PHE A 326 -15.86 7.34 -8.58
C PHE A 326 -15.47 6.82 -7.19
N TYR A 327 -15.48 5.50 -6.96
CA TYR A 327 -15.07 4.89 -5.69
C TYR A 327 -13.55 4.75 -5.58
N ARG A 328 -12.84 4.67 -6.70
CA ARG A 328 -11.38 4.75 -6.73
C ARG A 328 -10.88 6.14 -6.35
N ALA A 329 -11.61 7.20 -6.68
CA ALA A 329 -11.19 8.57 -6.36
C ALA A 329 -11.24 8.89 -4.85
N LEU A 330 -12.10 8.20 -4.08
CA LEU A 330 -12.23 8.41 -2.64
C LEU A 330 -12.81 7.18 -1.94
N THR A 331 -11.98 6.52 -1.14
CA THR A 331 -12.40 5.43 -0.25
C THR A 331 -11.76 5.59 1.13
N ARG A 332 -12.46 5.19 2.20
CA ARG A 332 -11.94 5.22 3.57
C ARG A 332 -11.87 3.83 4.18
N VAL A 333 -10.81 3.61 4.95
CA VAL A 333 -10.55 2.37 5.66
C VAL A 333 -10.17 2.69 7.11
N GLU A 334 -10.66 1.87 8.04
CA GLU A 334 -10.19 1.88 9.43
C GLU A 334 -8.93 1.01 9.53
N LEU A 335 -7.93 1.49 10.26
CA LEU A 335 -6.64 0.84 10.46
C LEU A 335 -6.23 0.84 11.92
N ARG A 336 -5.64 -0.27 12.37
CA ARG A 336 -4.79 -0.36 13.56
C ARG A 336 -3.45 -0.96 13.14
N CYS A 337 -2.39 -0.68 13.89
CA CYS A 337 -1.10 -1.30 13.62
C CYS A 337 -1.15 -2.81 13.85
N SER A 338 -0.28 -3.53 13.16
CA SER A 338 -0.05 -4.97 13.31
C SER A 338 1.02 -5.24 14.37
N LYS A 339 0.79 -6.24 15.22
CA LYS A 339 1.82 -6.84 16.08
C LYS A 339 2.54 -7.98 15.37
N ALA A 340 2.05 -8.38 14.20
CA ALA A 340 2.70 -9.40 13.39
C ALA A 340 4.09 -8.88 13.04
N GLY A 341 5.10 -9.52 13.64
CA GLY A 341 6.46 -9.41 13.14
C GLY A 341 6.59 -10.15 11.81
N GLU A 342 7.75 -10.02 11.18
CA GLU A 342 8.07 -10.83 10.00
C GLU A 342 8.03 -12.31 10.39
N THR A 343 6.99 -13.03 9.95
CA THR A 343 6.98 -14.49 10.02
C THR A 343 8.11 -15.00 9.17
N MET A 344 8.88 -15.95 9.70
CA MET A 344 10.01 -16.50 8.96
C MET A 344 9.55 -17.23 7.68
N ASP A 345 9.82 -16.63 6.53
CA ASP A 345 9.68 -17.30 5.23
C ASP A 345 10.76 -18.39 5.10
N LEU A 346 10.35 -19.60 4.74
CA LEU A 346 11.27 -20.70 4.49
C LEU A 346 12.27 -20.39 3.38
N GLN A 347 11.90 -19.50 2.44
CA GLN A 347 12.78 -19.08 1.36
C GLN A 347 13.70 -17.91 1.74
N ALA A 348 13.51 -17.29 2.91
CA ALA A 348 14.28 -16.11 3.32
C ALA A 348 15.80 -16.30 3.23
N PRO A 349 16.41 -17.43 3.66
CA PRO A 349 17.85 -17.63 3.50
C PRO A 349 18.29 -17.64 2.02
N LEU A 350 17.50 -18.28 1.14
CA LEU A 350 17.79 -18.31 -0.31
C LEU A 350 17.60 -16.94 -0.96
N ILE A 351 16.58 -16.18 -0.54
CA ILE A 351 16.34 -14.81 -0.99
C ILE A 351 17.51 -13.92 -0.58
N GLN A 352 17.95 -14.00 0.68
CA GLN A 352 19.07 -13.21 1.20
C GLN A 352 20.37 -13.50 0.44
N GLU A 353 20.69 -14.78 0.20
CA GLU A 353 21.86 -15.16 -0.61
C GLU A 353 21.75 -14.69 -2.06
N SER A 354 20.55 -14.76 -2.64
CA SER A 354 20.28 -14.25 -3.99
C SER A 354 20.51 -12.74 -4.06
N GLU A 355 19.95 -11.99 -3.12
CA GLU A 355 20.10 -10.53 -3.04
C GLU A 355 21.55 -10.11 -2.81
N ALA A 356 22.27 -10.79 -1.91
CA ALA A 356 23.68 -10.52 -1.67
C ALA A 356 24.55 -10.77 -2.92
N TRP A 357 24.32 -11.87 -3.62
CA TRP A 357 25.03 -12.18 -4.86
C TRP A 357 24.70 -11.20 -5.99
N LEU A 358 23.41 -10.87 -6.17
CA LEU A 358 22.95 -9.89 -7.16
C LEU A 358 23.52 -8.48 -6.89
N ALA A 359 23.54 -8.06 -5.63
CA ALA A 359 24.15 -6.80 -5.22
C ALA A 359 25.66 -6.78 -5.53
N GLY A 360 26.37 -7.90 -5.28
CA GLY A 360 27.77 -8.07 -5.67
C GLY A 360 28.02 -8.01 -7.19
N LYS A 361 26.97 -8.18 -8.01
CA LYS A 361 26.99 -8.01 -9.47
C LYS A 361 26.52 -6.62 -9.93
N GLY A 362 26.29 -5.69 -9.00
CA GLY A 362 25.82 -4.33 -9.31
C GLY A 362 24.31 -4.21 -9.55
N ALA A 363 23.55 -5.30 -9.41
CA ALA A 363 22.10 -5.31 -9.53
C ALA A 363 21.46 -4.87 -8.21
N THR A 364 21.53 -3.56 -7.91
CA THR A 364 20.93 -2.92 -6.72
C THR A 364 19.68 -2.12 -7.09
N GLY A 365 18.79 -1.88 -6.11
CA GLY A 365 17.76 -0.84 -6.23
C GLY A 365 16.49 -1.18 -7.01
N THR A 366 15.96 -2.41 -6.89
CA THR A 366 14.67 -2.74 -7.51
C THR A 366 13.51 -2.41 -6.57
N PRO A 367 12.38 -1.84 -7.08
CA PRO A 367 11.15 -1.74 -6.32
C PRO A 367 10.75 -3.10 -5.73
N THR A 368 10.23 -3.09 -4.51
CA THR A 368 9.71 -4.31 -3.86
C THR A 368 8.58 -4.90 -4.70
N GLU A 369 8.44 -6.24 -4.64
CA GLU A 369 7.44 -7.06 -5.33
C GLU A 369 5.98 -6.56 -5.21
N GLN A 370 5.71 -5.73 -4.21
CA GLN A 370 4.39 -5.28 -3.78
C GLN A 370 3.97 -3.91 -4.35
N GLN A 371 4.83 -3.20 -5.08
CA GLN A 371 4.52 -1.87 -5.60
C GLN A 371 4.07 -1.90 -7.06
N ALA A 372 2.76 -1.74 -7.31
CA ALA A 372 2.19 -1.70 -8.66
C ALA A 372 2.82 -0.62 -9.56
N ALA A 373 3.24 0.52 -8.99
CA ALA A 373 3.92 1.60 -9.72
C ALA A 373 5.28 1.17 -10.32
N GLY A 374 5.95 0.16 -9.75
CA GLY A 374 7.26 -0.32 -10.20
C GLY A 374 7.20 -1.37 -11.32
N LEU A 375 6.01 -1.89 -11.66
CA LEU A 375 5.86 -3.03 -12.58
C LEU A 375 6.38 -2.75 -13.99
N ALA A 376 6.19 -1.53 -14.52
CA ALA A 376 6.67 -1.18 -15.85
C ALA A 376 8.21 -1.21 -15.93
N THR A 377 8.87 -0.63 -14.93
CA THR A 377 10.33 -0.64 -14.80
C THR A 377 10.87 -2.06 -14.61
N LEU A 378 10.18 -2.88 -13.80
CA LEU A 378 10.50 -4.30 -13.62
C LEU A 378 10.43 -5.06 -14.95
N ARG A 379 9.36 -4.90 -15.72
CA ARG A 379 9.20 -5.55 -17.03
C ARG A 379 10.29 -5.13 -18.01
N GLN A 380 10.65 -3.85 -18.02
CA GLN A 380 11.73 -3.36 -18.88
C GLN A 380 13.08 -3.98 -18.49
N ALA A 381 13.40 -4.02 -17.19
CA ALA A 381 14.63 -4.65 -16.70
C ALA A 381 14.66 -6.16 -16.98
N ALA A 382 13.52 -6.84 -16.86
CA ALA A 382 13.37 -8.28 -17.09
C ALA A 382 13.70 -8.72 -18.52
N GLY A 383 13.67 -7.80 -19.50
CA GLY A 383 14.01 -8.07 -20.89
C GLY A 383 15.51 -8.26 -21.17
N GLY A 384 16.39 -7.93 -20.21
CA GLY A 384 17.84 -8.05 -20.37
C GLY A 384 18.38 -9.49 -20.28
N SER A 385 19.70 -9.59 -20.16
CA SER A 385 20.46 -10.85 -20.01
C SER A 385 21.49 -10.83 -18.87
N ASP A 386 21.47 -9.80 -18.04
CA ASP A 386 22.41 -9.56 -16.95
C ASP A 386 21.81 -9.86 -15.57
N ALA A 387 22.55 -9.54 -14.50
CA ALA A 387 22.09 -9.72 -13.13
C ALA A 387 20.85 -8.87 -12.80
N ALA A 388 20.71 -7.69 -13.41
CA ALA A 388 19.52 -6.84 -13.22
C ALA A 388 18.28 -7.51 -13.83
N ALA A 389 18.41 -8.14 -14.99
CA ALA A 389 17.34 -8.93 -15.59
C ALA A 389 16.96 -10.15 -14.75
N LEU A 390 17.94 -10.86 -14.17
CA LEU A 390 17.65 -11.98 -13.27
C LEU A 390 16.88 -11.51 -12.03
N ARG A 391 17.34 -10.42 -11.39
CA ARG A 391 16.67 -9.81 -10.24
C ARG A 391 15.22 -9.43 -10.56
N ALA A 392 14.99 -8.74 -11.68
CA ALA A 392 13.65 -8.35 -12.10
C ALA A 392 12.73 -9.55 -12.37
N ASN A 393 13.24 -10.61 -13.00
CA ASN A 393 12.47 -11.83 -13.25
C ASN A 393 12.16 -12.62 -11.98
N LEU A 394 13.07 -12.65 -10.98
CA LEU A 394 12.78 -13.25 -9.67
C LEU A 394 11.64 -12.51 -8.95
N VAL A 395 11.68 -11.17 -8.95
CA VAL A 395 10.62 -10.33 -8.37
C VAL A 395 9.28 -10.53 -9.09
N LEU A 396 9.27 -10.51 -10.42
CA LEU A 396 8.05 -10.75 -11.20
C LEU A 396 7.49 -12.16 -10.98
N ALA A 397 8.35 -13.17 -10.84
CA ALA A 397 7.93 -14.56 -10.61
C ALA A 397 7.22 -14.76 -9.25
N GLY A 398 7.62 -14.02 -8.21
CA GLY A 398 6.92 -14.00 -6.92
C GLY A 398 5.63 -13.18 -6.96
N SER A 399 5.59 -12.11 -7.77
CA SER A 399 4.60 -11.04 -7.63
C SER A 399 3.15 -11.47 -7.74
N GLY A 400 2.39 -11.19 -6.68
CA GLY A 400 0.93 -11.30 -6.68
C GLY A 400 0.22 -10.31 -7.60
N LEU A 401 0.91 -9.32 -8.15
CA LEU A 401 0.32 -8.23 -8.96
C LEU A 401 0.17 -8.56 -10.44
N ILE A 402 0.75 -9.67 -10.90
CA ILE A 402 0.69 -10.10 -12.30
C ILE A 402 0.06 -11.48 -12.43
N GLY A 403 -0.49 -11.76 -13.61
CA GLY A 403 -1.18 -13.02 -13.89
C GLY A 403 -0.24 -14.24 -13.94
N THR A 404 -0.80 -15.43 -13.74
CA THR A 404 -0.08 -16.72 -13.82
C THR A 404 0.78 -16.89 -15.08
N PRO A 405 0.34 -16.52 -16.30
CA PRO A 405 1.17 -16.65 -17.50
C PRO A 405 2.45 -15.81 -17.43
N GLU A 406 2.35 -14.57 -16.95
CA GLU A 406 3.49 -13.66 -16.84
C GLU A 406 4.46 -14.12 -15.76
N ARG A 407 3.95 -14.55 -14.58
CA ARG A 407 4.79 -15.17 -13.54
C ARG A 407 5.53 -16.40 -14.05
N THR A 408 4.85 -17.25 -14.83
CA THR A 408 5.46 -18.46 -15.38
C THR A 408 6.60 -18.09 -16.32
N ALA A 409 6.37 -17.18 -17.27
CA ALA A 409 7.40 -16.70 -18.18
C ALA A 409 8.59 -16.05 -17.44
N ALA A 410 8.32 -15.23 -16.42
CA ALA A 410 9.36 -14.63 -15.58
C ALA A 410 10.17 -15.69 -14.83
N SER A 411 9.50 -16.69 -14.25
CA SER A 411 10.17 -17.78 -13.52
C SER A 411 11.04 -18.66 -14.42
N ASP A 412 10.57 -19.00 -15.63
CA ASP A 412 11.34 -19.73 -16.64
C ASP A 412 12.58 -18.94 -17.05
N ARG A 413 12.41 -17.62 -17.25
CA ARG A 413 13.49 -16.71 -17.57
C ARG A 413 14.50 -16.59 -16.42
N ALA A 414 14.04 -16.52 -15.17
CA ALA A 414 14.90 -16.49 -13.99
C ALA A 414 15.78 -17.77 -13.90
N VAL A 415 15.20 -18.95 -14.13
CA VAL A 415 15.96 -20.21 -14.16
C VAL A 415 17.03 -20.19 -15.26
N ALA A 416 16.66 -19.78 -16.48
CA ALA A 416 17.59 -19.68 -17.59
C ALA A 416 18.73 -18.67 -17.37
N LEU A 417 18.42 -17.51 -16.78
CA LEU A 417 19.41 -16.48 -16.46
C LEU A 417 20.32 -16.91 -15.31
N ALA A 418 19.79 -17.51 -14.25
CA ALA A 418 20.61 -18.06 -13.16
C ALA A 418 21.60 -19.12 -13.68
N ALA A 419 21.17 -19.93 -14.65
CA ALA A 419 22.04 -20.89 -15.31
C ALA A 419 23.13 -20.20 -16.13
N THR A 420 22.75 -19.27 -17.01
CA THR A 420 23.64 -18.53 -17.92
C THR A 420 24.68 -17.69 -17.19
N LEU A 421 24.27 -17.04 -16.09
CA LEU A 421 25.13 -16.18 -15.27
C LEU A 421 26.04 -16.96 -14.31
N ALA A 422 26.05 -18.29 -14.40
CA ALA A 422 26.79 -19.16 -13.49
C ALA A 422 26.49 -18.86 -12.01
N ALA A 423 25.22 -18.60 -11.68
CA ALA A 423 24.83 -18.20 -10.33
C ALA A 423 25.10 -19.33 -9.30
N PRO A 424 25.37 -19.00 -8.02
CA PRO A 424 25.52 -19.96 -6.94
C PRO A 424 24.29 -20.88 -6.81
N GLN A 425 24.48 -22.05 -6.20
CA GLN A 425 23.41 -23.03 -6.09
C GLN A 425 22.18 -22.48 -5.36
N ALA A 426 22.34 -21.72 -4.28
CA ALA A 426 21.21 -21.10 -3.57
C ALA A 426 20.35 -20.21 -4.49
N VAL A 427 20.97 -19.43 -5.39
CA VAL A 427 20.25 -18.57 -6.35
C VAL A 427 19.51 -19.40 -7.40
N ARG A 428 20.13 -20.48 -7.88
CA ARG A 428 19.49 -21.42 -8.82
C ARG A 428 18.31 -22.14 -8.17
N THR A 429 18.46 -22.56 -6.91
CA THR A 429 17.39 -23.20 -6.13
C THR A 429 16.25 -22.23 -5.90
N HIS A 430 16.53 -20.96 -5.58
CA HIS A 430 15.51 -19.91 -5.45
C HIS A 430 14.70 -19.74 -6.75
N ALA A 431 15.38 -19.60 -7.90
CA ALA A 431 14.70 -19.51 -9.19
C ALA A 431 13.85 -20.76 -9.52
N ALA A 432 14.36 -21.95 -9.20
CA ALA A 432 13.64 -23.20 -9.40
C ALA A 432 12.40 -23.31 -8.50
N LEU A 433 12.47 -22.84 -7.25
CA LEU A 433 11.32 -22.79 -6.35
C LEU A 433 10.25 -21.80 -6.87
N MET A 434 10.66 -20.63 -7.35
CA MET A 434 9.75 -19.69 -8.00
C MET A 434 9.04 -20.30 -9.21
N GLN A 435 9.76 -21.07 -10.03
CA GLN A 435 9.17 -21.80 -11.17
C GLN A 435 8.17 -22.87 -10.73
N ILE A 436 8.47 -23.60 -9.66
CA ILE A 436 7.51 -24.57 -9.08
C ILE A 436 6.27 -23.84 -8.56
N GLU A 437 6.39 -22.63 -8.05
CA GLU A 437 5.29 -21.88 -7.40
C GLU A 437 4.44 -21.06 -8.38
N ALA A 438 5.01 -20.61 -9.50
CA ALA A 438 4.37 -19.72 -10.46
C ALA A 438 3.02 -20.23 -10.99
N SER A 439 2.87 -21.56 -11.15
CA SER A 439 1.66 -22.21 -11.70
C SER A 439 0.41 -22.05 -10.84
N GLY A 440 0.54 -21.78 -9.53
CA GLY A 440 -0.57 -21.84 -8.58
C GLY A 440 -1.06 -23.27 -8.32
N TRP A 441 -1.42 -23.59 -7.06
CA TRP A 441 -1.78 -24.96 -6.66
C TRP A 441 -3.02 -25.00 -5.74
N PRO A 442 -4.21 -24.58 -6.21
CA PRO A 442 -5.43 -24.51 -5.40
C PRO A 442 -5.98 -25.85 -4.89
N ASP A 443 -5.78 -26.98 -5.58
CA ASP A 443 -6.42 -28.26 -5.19
C ASP A 443 -5.46 -29.38 -4.71
N ARG A 444 -6.01 -30.44 -4.11
CA ARG A 444 -5.23 -31.54 -3.52
C ARG A 444 -4.46 -32.38 -4.56
N ARG A 445 -4.97 -32.52 -5.78
CA ARG A 445 -4.30 -33.27 -6.86
C ARG A 445 -3.09 -32.49 -7.35
N GLU A 446 -3.26 -31.19 -7.50
CA GLU A 446 -2.23 -30.20 -7.81
C GLU A 446 -1.11 -30.16 -6.76
N GLN A 447 -1.44 -30.23 -5.47
CA GLN A 447 -0.42 -30.37 -4.41
C GLN A 447 0.44 -31.64 -4.58
N GLY A 448 -0.12 -32.73 -5.10
CA GLY A 448 0.65 -33.95 -5.40
C GLY A 448 1.63 -33.78 -6.57
N VAL A 449 1.28 -32.97 -7.57
CA VAL A 449 2.20 -32.60 -8.66
C VAL A 449 3.33 -31.73 -8.12
N ARG A 450 3.00 -30.74 -7.28
CA ARG A 450 3.98 -29.88 -6.61
C ARG A 450 4.98 -30.70 -5.80
N LEU A 451 4.49 -31.65 -5.01
CA LEU A 451 5.33 -32.55 -4.21
C LEU A 451 6.33 -33.31 -5.10
N ARG A 452 5.88 -33.88 -6.22
CA ARG A 452 6.79 -34.58 -7.17
C ARG A 452 7.85 -33.66 -7.77
N LYS A 453 7.50 -32.40 -8.09
CA LYS A 453 8.47 -31.42 -8.58
C LYS A 453 9.52 -31.07 -7.52
N LEU A 454 9.10 -30.92 -6.26
CA LEU A 454 10.01 -30.67 -5.14
C LEU A 454 10.91 -31.88 -4.85
N ASP A 455 10.36 -33.10 -4.87
CA ASP A 455 11.15 -34.33 -4.71
C ASP A 455 12.19 -34.47 -5.84
N ALA A 456 11.83 -34.12 -7.08
CA ALA A 456 12.76 -34.11 -8.21
C ALA A 456 13.87 -33.05 -8.05
N LEU A 457 13.53 -31.85 -7.56
CA LEU A 457 14.51 -30.81 -7.25
C LEU A 457 15.46 -31.25 -6.13
N LEU A 458 14.96 -31.94 -5.11
CA LEU A 458 15.78 -32.46 -4.01
C LEU A 458 16.71 -33.60 -4.45
N ALA A 459 16.32 -34.36 -5.49
CA ALA A 459 17.15 -35.42 -6.07
C ALA A 459 18.29 -34.89 -6.95
N ASP A 460 18.29 -33.61 -7.32
CA ASP A 460 19.40 -32.96 -8.00
C ASP A 460 20.64 -32.95 -7.08
N ARG A 461 21.77 -33.44 -7.59
CA ARG A 461 23.01 -33.57 -6.80
C ARG A 461 23.56 -32.23 -6.33
N ALA A 462 23.40 -31.16 -7.11
CA ALA A 462 23.88 -29.84 -6.74
C ALA A 462 23.01 -29.25 -5.61
N VAL A 463 21.68 -29.41 -5.69
CA VAL A 463 20.76 -29.03 -4.60
C VAL A 463 21.05 -29.83 -3.33
N ALA A 464 21.27 -31.14 -3.46
CA ALA A 464 21.53 -32.01 -2.32
C ALA A 464 22.90 -31.75 -1.65
N ALA A 465 23.87 -31.21 -2.41
CA ALA A 465 25.20 -30.86 -1.89
C ALA A 465 25.22 -29.50 -1.17
N ASP A 466 24.31 -28.59 -1.50
CA ASP A 466 24.19 -27.27 -0.87
C ASP A 466 23.29 -27.32 0.39
N PRO A 467 23.82 -27.05 1.61
CA PRO A 467 23.07 -27.25 2.85
C PRO A 467 21.78 -26.42 2.96
N VAL A 468 21.83 -25.15 2.53
CA VAL A 468 20.69 -24.23 2.60
C VAL A 468 19.62 -24.61 1.58
N SER A 469 20.01 -24.92 0.35
CA SER A 469 19.10 -25.40 -0.70
C SER A 469 18.42 -26.70 -0.30
N ARG A 470 19.21 -27.71 0.13
CA ARG A 470 18.68 -29.01 0.58
C ARG A 470 17.68 -28.83 1.70
N ALA A 471 18.04 -28.09 2.75
CA ALA A 471 17.18 -27.90 3.91
C ALA A 471 15.89 -27.15 3.56
N THR A 472 15.98 -26.12 2.73
CA THR A 472 14.81 -25.35 2.29
C THR A 472 13.84 -26.24 1.50
N VAL A 473 14.33 -26.98 0.50
CA VAL A 473 13.49 -27.87 -0.32
C VAL A 473 12.88 -28.99 0.53
N GLN A 474 13.64 -29.58 1.47
CA GLN A 474 13.13 -30.58 2.41
C GLN A 474 12.00 -30.04 3.30
N LEU A 475 12.12 -28.81 3.81
CA LEU A 475 11.05 -28.18 4.58
C LEU A 475 9.82 -27.88 3.72
N ARG A 476 9.99 -27.48 2.45
CA ARG A 476 8.84 -27.32 1.52
C ARG A 476 8.14 -28.66 1.26
N VAL A 477 8.91 -29.74 1.08
CA VAL A 477 8.37 -31.11 0.98
C VAL A 477 7.56 -31.46 2.24
N ALA A 478 8.12 -31.21 3.42
CA ALA A 478 7.46 -31.44 4.71
C ALA A 478 6.14 -30.66 4.82
N GLU A 479 6.10 -29.38 4.46
CA GLU A 479 4.86 -28.57 4.49
C GLU A 479 3.76 -29.14 3.59
N ILE A 480 4.10 -29.58 2.38
CA ILE A 480 3.11 -30.16 1.47
C ILE A 480 2.62 -31.52 1.99
N ARG A 481 3.52 -32.36 2.53
CA ARG A 481 3.15 -33.65 3.15
C ARG A 481 2.21 -33.45 4.32
N GLN A 482 2.50 -32.50 5.22
CA GLN A 482 1.63 -32.17 6.35
C GLN A 482 0.21 -31.80 5.89
N ARG A 483 0.09 -30.88 4.91
CA ARG A 483 -1.21 -30.49 4.34
C ARG A 483 -1.95 -31.66 3.68
N LEU A 484 -1.22 -32.53 2.98
CA LEU A 484 -1.81 -33.71 2.33
C LEU A 484 -2.24 -34.78 3.33
N ALA A 485 -1.57 -34.91 4.48
CA ALA A 485 -1.90 -35.86 5.53
C ALA A 485 -3.19 -35.48 6.28
N GLY A 486 -3.42 -34.18 6.53
CA GLY A 486 -4.60 -33.70 7.25
C GLY A 486 -4.67 -34.23 8.70
N ASN A 487 -5.82 -34.75 9.13
CA ASN A 487 -5.99 -35.35 10.48
C ASN A 487 -5.52 -36.81 10.58
N ARG A 488 -4.86 -37.37 9.55
CA ARG A 488 -4.45 -38.79 9.57
C ARG A 488 -3.21 -38.97 10.44
N ALA A 489 -3.04 -40.20 10.94
CA ALA A 489 -1.91 -40.62 11.77
C ALA A 489 -0.55 -40.21 11.14
N ALA A 490 0.44 -40.02 12.00
CA ALA A 490 1.79 -39.54 11.67
C ALA A 490 2.35 -40.14 10.37
N ASP A 491 2.75 -39.28 9.43
CA ASP A 491 3.45 -39.66 8.21
C ASP A 491 4.94 -39.87 8.53
N PRO A 492 5.47 -41.11 8.49
CA PRO A 492 6.90 -41.36 8.76
C PRO A 492 7.81 -40.61 7.80
N ALA A 493 7.34 -40.33 6.57
CA ALA A 493 8.10 -39.61 5.57
C ALA A 493 8.16 -38.09 5.89
N LEU A 494 7.21 -37.56 6.68
CA LEU A 494 7.27 -36.20 7.22
C LEU A 494 8.35 -36.11 8.31
N ASP A 495 8.33 -37.02 9.29
CA ASP A 495 9.33 -37.06 10.37
C ASP A 495 10.75 -37.27 9.83
N ALA A 496 10.90 -38.11 8.80
CA ALA A 496 12.19 -38.31 8.12
C ALA A 496 12.70 -37.02 7.45
N ALA A 497 11.83 -36.27 6.77
CA ALA A 497 12.21 -35.00 6.13
C ALA A 497 12.61 -33.94 7.17
N LEU A 498 11.87 -33.83 8.28
CA LEU A 498 12.20 -32.89 9.36
C LEU A 498 13.51 -33.29 10.08
N THR A 499 13.71 -34.59 10.33
CA THR A 499 14.94 -35.11 10.95
C THR A 499 16.17 -34.81 10.07
N ALA A 500 16.06 -35.02 8.75
CA ALA A 500 17.15 -34.71 7.82
C ALA A 500 17.60 -33.24 7.88
N VAL A 501 16.67 -32.30 8.05
CA VAL A 501 16.97 -30.88 8.21
C VAL A 501 17.57 -30.59 9.59
N ALA A 502 16.96 -31.14 10.64
CA ALA A 502 17.41 -30.95 12.02
C ALA A 502 18.86 -31.41 12.24
N ASP A 503 19.25 -32.49 11.56
CA ASP A 503 20.55 -33.13 11.71
C ASP A 503 21.53 -32.80 10.57
N THR A 504 21.21 -31.83 9.70
CA THR A 504 22.11 -31.39 8.63
C THR A 504 23.38 -30.76 9.23
N PRO A 505 24.58 -31.38 9.12
CA PRO A 505 25.77 -30.98 9.88
C PRO A 505 26.27 -29.59 9.53
N ASP A 506 26.15 -29.19 8.27
CA ASP A 506 26.71 -27.94 7.74
C ASP A 506 25.78 -26.72 7.94
N LEU A 507 24.61 -26.91 8.56
CA LEU A 507 23.80 -25.79 9.01
C LEU A 507 24.28 -25.31 10.39
N PRO A 508 24.36 -23.99 10.64
CA PRO A 508 24.62 -23.46 11.98
C PRO A 508 23.62 -24.00 13.02
N GLU A 509 24.06 -24.13 14.28
CA GLU A 509 23.24 -24.68 15.36
C GLU A 509 21.93 -23.92 15.58
N ARG A 510 21.99 -22.59 15.46
CA ARG A 510 20.85 -21.69 15.61
C ARG A 510 20.27 -21.25 14.26
N HIS A 511 20.47 -22.04 13.21
CA HIS A 511 19.95 -21.69 11.89
C HIS A 511 18.40 -21.75 11.88
N PRO A 512 17.71 -20.74 11.32
CA PRO A 512 16.25 -20.68 11.29
C PRO A 512 15.56 -21.95 10.75
N LEU A 513 16.08 -22.51 9.66
CA LEU A 513 15.56 -23.75 9.07
C LEU A 513 15.68 -24.96 10.01
N ARG A 514 16.76 -25.04 10.80
CA ARG A 514 16.94 -26.11 11.79
C ARG A 514 15.94 -25.99 12.94
N ALA A 515 15.77 -24.78 13.47
CA ALA A 515 14.78 -24.51 14.51
C ALA A 515 13.35 -24.86 14.04
N ARG A 516 13.00 -24.49 12.80
CA ARG A 516 11.72 -24.85 12.17
C ARG A 516 11.48 -26.36 12.11
N ALA A 517 12.51 -27.13 11.73
CA ALA A 517 12.44 -28.58 11.62
C ALA A 517 12.24 -29.24 12.98
N LEU A 518 13.01 -28.80 13.98
CA LEU A 518 12.91 -29.27 15.37
C LEU A 518 11.55 -28.97 16.00
N LEU A 519 10.96 -27.79 15.71
CA LEU A 519 9.59 -27.47 16.12
C LEU A 519 8.56 -28.39 15.46
N GLY A 520 8.75 -28.74 14.18
CA GLY A 520 7.92 -29.73 13.50
C GLY A 520 7.98 -31.10 14.16
N LEU A 521 9.18 -31.57 14.50
CA LEU A 521 9.38 -32.84 15.23
C LEU A 521 8.72 -32.81 16.61
N ALA A 522 8.86 -31.70 17.34
CA ALA A 522 8.23 -31.55 18.65
C ALA A 522 6.71 -31.62 18.57
N ASN A 523 6.10 -30.93 17.59
CA ASN A 523 4.66 -30.98 17.36
C ASN A 523 4.19 -32.39 16.97
N ASN A 524 4.91 -33.08 16.08
CA ASN A 524 4.56 -34.43 15.63
C ASN A 524 4.66 -35.45 16.77
N ALA A 525 5.68 -35.34 17.63
CA ALA A 525 5.84 -36.19 18.82
C ALA A 525 4.69 -35.96 19.83
N ALA A 526 4.38 -34.69 20.13
CA ALA A 526 3.28 -34.36 21.05
C ALA A 526 1.91 -34.80 20.51
N ALA A 527 1.66 -34.67 19.20
CA ALA A 527 0.43 -35.14 18.58
C ALA A 527 0.23 -36.67 18.71
N ARG A 528 1.33 -37.42 18.90
CA ARG A 528 1.31 -38.87 19.20
C ARG A 528 1.28 -39.19 20.70
N GLY A 529 1.31 -38.19 21.58
CA GLY A 529 1.40 -38.36 23.04
C GLY A 529 2.82 -38.63 23.56
N ASP A 530 3.85 -38.53 22.72
CA ASP A 530 5.26 -38.68 23.13
C ASP A 530 5.84 -37.34 23.58
N PHE A 531 5.44 -36.92 24.79
CA PHE A 531 5.85 -35.63 25.37
C PHE A 531 7.35 -35.56 25.68
N GLU A 532 8.00 -36.69 25.95
CA GLU A 532 9.44 -36.73 26.22
C GLU A 532 10.24 -36.44 24.95
N ALA A 533 9.88 -37.07 23.82
CA ALA A 533 10.48 -36.73 22.53
C ALA A 533 10.15 -35.30 22.10
N ALA A 534 8.94 -34.82 22.39
CA ALA A 534 8.55 -33.43 22.11
C ALA A 534 9.42 -32.43 22.90
N GLN A 535 9.64 -32.69 24.19
CA GLN A 535 10.49 -31.85 25.03
C GLN A 535 11.96 -31.86 24.56
N ARG A 536 12.50 -33.03 24.21
CA ARG A 536 13.87 -33.13 23.67
C ARG A 536 14.04 -32.36 22.36
N ALA A 537 13.11 -32.51 21.42
CA ALA A 537 13.15 -31.79 20.15
C ALA A 537 13.02 -30.27 20.36
N PHE A 538 12.12 -29.84 21.26
CA PHE A 538 11.95 -28.43 21.61
C PHE A 538 13.22 -27.84 22.25
N ALA A 539 13.83 -28.53 23.21
CA ALA A 539 15.04 -28.05 23.89
C ALA A 539 16.20 -27.82 22.91
N ARG A 540 16.31 -28.64 21.86
CA ARG A 540 17.32 -28.49 20.80
C ARG A 540 17.12 -27.25 19.92
N THR A 541 15.94 -26.61 19.94
CA THR A 541 15.71 -25.38 19.17
C THR A 541 16.51 -24.20 19.73
N GLY A 542 16.79 -24.21 21.04
CA GLY A 542 17.39 -23.07 21.74
C GLY A 542 16.49 -21.84 21.83
N LEU A 543 15.21 -21.94 21.43
CA LEU A 543 14.24 -20.86 21.45
C LEU A 543 13.46 -20.85 22.77
N ASP A 544 13.12 -19.66 23.24
CA ASP A 544 12.08 -19.51 24.26
C ASP A 544 10.66 -19.61 23.63
N GLU A 545 9.62 -19.67 24.46
CA GLU A 545 8.24 -19.83 23.96
C GLU A 545 7.75 -18.66 23.11
N GLN A 546 8.24 -17.43 23.36
CA GLN A 546 7.83 -16.24 22.60
C GLN A 546 8.49 -16.23 21.22
N GLN A 547 9.76 -16.61 21.14
CA GLN A 547 10.52 -16.76 19.89
C GLN A 547 9.96 -17.90 19.02
N CYS A 548 9.48 -18.97 19.66
CA CYS A 548 8.83 -20.08 18.95
C CYS A 548 7.61 -19.65 18.13
N SER A 549 6.90 -18.61 18.55
CA SER A 549 5.70 -18.13 17.84
C SER A 549 6.02 -17.40 16.53
N LEU A 550 7.28 -16.96 16.34
CA LEU A 550 7.79 -16.28 15.14
C LEU A 550 8.48 -17.25 14.16
N VAL A 551 9.04 -18.34 14.67
CA VAL A 551 9.82 -19.33 13.90
C VAL A 551 9.02 -20.60 13.57
N GLY A 552 7.99 -20.91 14.36
CA GLY A 552 7.15 -22.10 14.19
C GLY A 552 6.28 -22.06 12.94
N ALA A 553 5.80 -23.23 12.51
CA ALA A 553 4.72 -23.28 11.52
C ALA A 553 3.53 -22.50 12.06
N LYS A 554 2.90 -21.70 11.21
CA LYS A 554 1.51 -21.32 11.45
C LYS A 554 0.68 -22.62 11.52
N PRO A 555 -0.03 -22.89 12.63
CA PRO A 555 -0.88 -24.08 12.73
C PRO A 555 -1.98 -24.08 11.66
N ASP A 556 -2.26 -25.24 11.09
CA ASP A 556 -3.35 -25.36 10.10
C ASP A 556 -4.72 -25.18 10.77
N MET A 557 -5.63 -24.54 10.06
CA MET A 557 -6.99 -24.29 10.55
C MET A 557 -7.83 -25.56 10.40
N LYS A 558 -8.32 -26.10 11.52
CA LYS A 558 -9.25 -27.25 11.55
C LYS A 558 -10.71 -26.84 11.37
N ARG A 559 -11.07 -25.67 11.88
CA ARG A 559 -12.43 -25.09 11.78
C ARG A 559 -12.33 -23.58 11.65
N SER A 560 -13.01 -23.01 10.66
CA SER A 560 -12.96 -21.56 10.40
C SER A 560 -13.78 -20.72 11.37
N GLY A 561 -14.91 -21.25 11.86
CA GLY A 561 -15.88 -20.46 12.63
C GLY A 561 -16.71 -19.47 11.79
N ALA A 562 -16.37 -19.30 10.50
CA ALA A 562 -17.10 -18.43 9.58
C ALA A 562 -18.48 -19.02 9.25
N SER A 563 -19.53 -18.19 9.34
CA SER A 563 -20.90 -18.53 9.00
C SER A 563 -21.66 -17.30 8.55
N SER A 564 -22.60 -17.45 7.59
CA SER A 564 -23.51 -16.38 7.18
C SER A 564 -24.39 -15.87 8.33
N ALA A 565 -24.58 -16.66 9.39
CA ALA A 565 -25.30 -16.25 10.59
C ALA A 565 -24.65 -15.06 11.34
N PHE A 566 -23.35 -14.79 11.11
CA PHE A 566 -22.66 -13.64 11.70
C PHE A 566 -22.75 -12.38 10.84
N TYR A 567 -23.47 -12.41 9.71
CA TYR A 567 -23.69 -11.20 8.94
C TYR A 567 -24.60 -10.26 9.74
N PRO A 568 -24.18 -9.01 10.06
CA PRO A 568 -25.00 -8.11 10.85
C PRO A 568 -26.32 -7.76 10.14
N THR A 569 -27.46 -8.07 10.77
CA THR A 569 -28.79 -7.94 10.15
C THR A 569 -29.09 -6.51 9.69
N GLU A 570 -28.67 -5.51 10.46
CA GLU A 570 -28.84 -4.10 10.11
C GLU A 570 -28.06 -3.74 8.85
N LEU A 571 -26.87 -4.32 8.65
CA LEU A 571 -26.05 -4.07 7.47
C LEU A 571 -26.63 -4.77 6.23
N THR A 572 -27.22 -5.96 6.39
CA THR A 572 -27.96 -6.62 5.31
C THR A 572 -29.11 -5.75 4.83
N ARG A 573 -29.92 -5.22 5.76
CA ARG A 573 -31.06 -4.35 5.44
C ARG A 573 -30.63 -3.07 4.71
N LEU A 574 -29.46 -2.53 5.06
CA LEU A 574 -28.91 -1.32 4.45
C LEU A 574 -28.10 -1.59 3.17
N GLY A 575 -27.89 -2.87 2.82
CA GLY A 575 -27.18 -3.29 1.62
C GLY A 575 -25.68 -3.04 1.65
N PHE A 576 -25.04 -3.13 2.82
CA PHE A 576 -23.59 -2.97 2.96
C PHE A 576 -22.87 -4.31 2.79
N GLU A 577 -21.97 -4.38 1.85
CA GLU A 577 -20.87 -5.35 1.72
C GLU A 577 -19.56 -4.74 2.23
N GLY A 578 -18.56 -5.58 2.47
CA GLY A 578 -17.27 -5.11 2.94
C GLY A 578 -16.33 -6.24 3.36
N TRP A 579 -15.29 -5.87 4.10
CA TRP A 579 -14.33 -6.81 4.64
C TRP A 579 -13.72 -6.30 5.94
N SER A 580 -13.21 -7.23 6.73
CA SER A 580 -12.42 -6.90 7.93
C SER A 580 -11.26 -7.87 8.05
N ARG A 581 -10.09 -7.34 8.42
CA ARG A 581 -8.93 -8.15 8.78
C ARG A 581 -8.77 -8.15 10.28
N ILE A 582 -8.72 -9.36 10.84
CA ILE A 582 -8.58 -9.60 12.27
C ILE A 582 -7.20 -10.20 12.53
N GLU A 583 -6.50 -9.63 13.49
CA GLU A 583 -5.30 -10.20 14.07
C GLU A 583 -5.65 -10.93 15.38
N PHE A 584 -5.02 -12.06 15.64
CA PHE A 584 -5.24 -12.88 16.83
C PHE A 584 -4.02 -13.76 17.10
N ASP A 585 -3.86 -14.21 18.34
CA ASP A 585 -2.88 -15.23 18.69
C ASP A 585 -3.53 -16.62 18.64
N ILE A 586 -2.71 -17.66 18.44
CA ILE A 586 -3.14 -19.07 18.53
C ILE A 586 -2.46 -19.67 19.76
N ALA A 587 -3.24 -20.16 20.72
CA ALA A 587 -2.72 -20.88 21.88
C ALA A 587 -2.26 -22.30 21.51
N ALA A 588 -1.45 -22.93 22.37
CA ALA A 588 -1.00 -24.32 22.21
C ALA A 588 -2.15 -25.32 22.00
N ASP A 589 -3.32 -25.06 22.61
CA ASP A 589 -4.52 -25.90 22.48
C ASP A 589 -5.32 -25.69 21.18
N GLY A 590 -4.83 -24.81 20.29
CA GLY A 590 -5.43 -24.48 19.01
C GLY A 590 -6.60 -23.49 19.07
N LYS A 591 -6.88 -22.87 20.23
CA LYS A 591 -7.85 -21.77 20.34
C LYS A 591 -7.23 -20.43 19.97
N THR A 592 -8.06 -19.52 19.51
CA THR A 592 -7.68 -18.14 19.27
C THR A 592 -7.72 -17.33 20.56
N VAL A 593 -6.77 -16.41 20.72
CA VAL A 593 -6.62 -15.53 21.88
C VAL A 593 -6.49 -14.09 21.40
N GLY A 594 -7.13 -13.16 22.12
CA GLY A 594 -7.00 -11.71 21.88
C GLY A 594 -7.35 -11.22 20.46
N PRO A 595 -8.46 -11.65 19.81
CA PRO A 595 -8.78 -11.21 18.48
C PRO A 595 -9.07 -9.69 18.43
N ARG A 596 -8.42 -8.99 17.50
CA ARG A 596 -8.55 -7.55 17.30
C ARG A 596 -8.66 -7.18 15.83
N THR A 597 -9.53 -6.22 15.53
CA THR A 597 -9.69 -5.72 14.16
C THR A 597 -8.52 -4.81 13.81
N ILE A 598 -7.69 -5.22 12.86
CA ILE A 598 -6.59 -4.39 12.36
C ILE A 598 -6.99 -3.56 11.15
N MET A 599 -7.98 -4.02 10.37
CA MET A 599 -8.49 -3.28 9.22
C MET A 599 -9.99 -3.53 9.03
N SER A 600 -10.75 -2.50 8.64
CA SER A 600 -12.15 -2.66 8.26
C SER A 600 -12.55 -1.71 7.14
N TYR A 601 -13.27 -2.25 6.15
CA TYR A 601 -13.94 -1.51 5.10
C TYR A 601 -15.41 -1.94 4.97
N PRO A 602 -16.37 -1.01 4.98
CA PRO A 602 -16.23 0.38 5.43
C PRO A 602 -15.76 0.46 6.91
N PRO A 603 -15.27 1.62 7.37
CA PRO A 603 -14.76 1.78 8.73
C PRO A 603 -15.78 1.34 9.79
N PHE A 604 -15.34 0.57 10.80
CA PHE A 604 -16.10 0.15 12.00
C PHE A 604 -17.37 -0.69 11.79
N LEU A 605 -17.68 -1.14 10.56
CA LEU A 605 -18.94 -1.85 10.30
C LEU A 605 -18.87 -3.36 10.58
N PHE A 606 -17.77 -4.02 10.18
CA PHE A 606 -17.69 -5.49 10.16
C PHE A 606 -16.71 -6.10 11.18
N GLY A 607 -15.93 -5.26 11.87
CA GLY A 607 -14.87 -5.71 12.77
C GLY A 607 -15.36 -6.62 13.90
N ASP A 608 -16.48 -6.28 14.54
CA ASP A 608 -17.03 -7.08 15.64
C ASP A 608 -17.53 -8.46 15.17
N ALA A 609 -18.27 -8.52 14.06
CA ALA A 609 -18.71 -9.78 13.47
C ALA A 609 -17.53 -10.69 13.09
N ALA A 610 -16.48 -10.12 12.49
CA ALA A 610 -15.28 -10.86 12.14
C ALA A 610 -14.49 -11.34 13.37
N LYS A 611 -14.45 -10.56 14.47
CA LYS A 611 -13.87 -11.01 15.75
C LYS A 611 -14.63 -12.20 16.33
N GLU A 612 -15.96 -12.20 16.27
CA GLU A 612 -16.77 -13.35 16.73
C GLU A 612 -16.53 -14.62 15.91
N MET A 613 -16.40 -14.48 14.59
CA MET A 613 -16.09 -15.60 13.69
C MET A 613 -14.75 -16.24 14.08
N ILE A 614 -13.69 -15.44 14.24
CA ILE A 614 -12.35 -15.97 14.52
C ILE A 614 -12.22 -16.51 15.95
N ALA A 615 -12.95 -15.98 16.93
CA ALA A 615 -13.02 -16.53 18.29
C ALA A 615 -13.53 -17.99 18.32
N ARG A 616 -14.31 -18.37 17.29
CA ARG A 616 -14.85 -19.74 17.12
C ARG A 616 -13.96 -20.63 16.26
N ALA A 617 -12.92 -20.09 15.64
CA ALA A 617 -11.96 -20.86 14.88
C ALA A 617 -11.18 -21.84 15.77
N ARG A 618 -10.75 -22.96 15.19
CA ARG A 618 -9.91 -23.96 15.84
C ARG A 618 -8.77 -24.33 14.91
N PHE A 619 -7.57 -24.40 15.47
CA PHE A 619 -6.33 -24.69 14.79
C PHE A 619 -5.73 -26.01 15.29
N GLU A 620 -4.74 -26.55 14.58
CA GLU A 620 -3.97 -27.68 15.10
C GLU A 620 -3.29 -27.31 16.41
N GLN A 621 -3.21 -28.29 17.32
CA GLN A 621 -2.48 -28.12 18.55
C GLN A 621 -0.98 -28.08 18.26
N SER A 622 -0.26 -27.27 19.01
CA SER A 622 1.20 -27.17 18.93
C SER A 622 1.80 -27.45 20.30
N TYR A 623 2.93 -28.15 20.33
CA TYR A 623 3.60 -28.46 21.58
C TYR A 623 4.27 -27.20 22.15
N ARG A 624 3.84 -26.78 23.34
CA ARG A 624 4.48 -25.70 24.12
C ARG A 624 4.60 -26.17 25.58
N PRO A 625 5.82 -26.33 26.12
CA PRO A 625 6.01 -26.90 27.46
C PRO A 625 5.22 -26.22 28.58
N ALA A 626 5.03 -24.89 28.53
CA ALA A 626 4.25 -24.11 29.50
C ALA A 626 2.88 -23.68 28.96
N ASN A 627 2.37 -24.33 27.90
CA ASN A 627 1.11 -23.97 27.23
C ASN A 627 1.05 -22.53 26.71
N GLY A 628 2.20 -21.95 26.34
CA GLY A 628 2.29 -20.62 25.72
C GLY A 628 1.66 -20.52 24.32
N LEU A 629 1.92 -19.41 23.62
CA LEU A 629 1.39 -19.17 22.28
C LEU A 629 2.05 -20.11 21.24
N ALA A 630 1.23 -20.71 20.40
CA ALA A 630 1.65 -21.48 19.24
C ALA A 630 2.14 -20.56 18.11
N CYS A 631 1.37 -19.51 17.84
CA CYS A 631 1.65 -18.50 16.81
C CYS A 631 1.10 -17.17 17.32
N ALA A 632 1.88 -16.10 17.15
CA ALA A 632 1.50 -14.77 17.60
C ALA A 632 1.10 -13.91 16.40
N ALA A 633 0.11 -13.06 16.61
CA ALA A 633 -0.35 -12.05 15.66
C ALA A 633 -0.68 -12.61 14.27
N ASP A 634 -1.32 -13.78 14.21
CA ASP A 634 -1.84 -14.31 12.98
C ASP A 634 -3.00 -13.45 12.46
N GLN A 635 -3.15 -13.37 11.14
CA GLN A 635 -4.14 -12.51 10.49
C GLN A 635 -5.09 -13.30 9.60
N ARG A 636 -6.36 -12.88 9.61
CA ARG A 636 -7.41 -13.38 8.71
C ARG A 636 -8.30 -12.27 8.21
N THR A 637 -8.49 -12.22 6.90
CA THR A 637 -9.49 -11.38 6.24
C THR A 637 -10.81 -12.14 6.09
N PHE A 638 -11.90 -11.51 6.52
CA PHE A 638 -13.27 -11.97 6.30
C PHE A 638 -13.96 -11.02 5.32
N VAL A 639 -14.57 -11.57 4.27
CA VAL A 639 -15.29 -10.81 3.25
C VAL A 639 -16.79 -11.04 3.44
N PHE A 640 -17.54 -9.95 3.54
CA PHE A 640 -18.98 -9.93 3.75
C PHE A 640 -19.67 -9.53 2.45
N ARG A 641 -20.34 -10.50 1.83
CA ARG A 641 -21.15 -10.31 0.61
C ARG A 641 -22.61 -10.50 0.95
N LEU A 642 -23.49 -9.71 0.33
CA LEU A 642 -24.91 -9.86 0.51
C LEU A 642 -25.34 -11.29 0.09
N PRO A 643 -26.26 -11.92 0.82
CA PRO A 643 -26.81 -13.21 0.41
C PRO A 643 -27.48 -13.05 -0.97
N THR A 644 -27.10 -13.91 -1.91
CA THR A 644 -27.76 -14.03 -3.23
C THR A 644 -29.06 -14.79 -3.13
#